data_AF-A0A847MAE6-F1
#
_entry.id   AF-A0A847MAE6-F1
#
_cell.length_a   1.000
_cell.length_b   1.000
_cell.length_c   1.000
_cell.angle_alpha   90.00
_cell.angle_beta   90.00
_cell.angle_gamma   90.00
#
_symmetry.space_group_name_H-M   'P 1'
#
loop_
_entity.id
_entity.type
_entity.pdbx_description
1 polymer ?
#
loop_
_entity_poly.entity_id
_entity_poly.type
_entity_poly.pdbx_seq_one_letter_code
_entity_poly.pdbx_strand_id
1 'polypeptide(L)'
;MNWRVTFVVLLLSVSTVALAQEEGPVAYQPDILGVGRLFLVALRVPADAPQIDISVPPQVELLDRTPLPTDREIRKYYFRTLEAAKQADIVFAHPEGPVTVSVEIWSYDDLRELRELKGVQLPRRWPLGERLPELKQGRTIITSEQEQSARGEPGKQWLDLTDDEIWALQPDSTIPRWHWVNITQGCPVHGDEIYRGRAFYPWSKPTSAPYAWKIRCPVGEELYPSNDFANYDFTGGDFPDDGIGGGYIAPDGTHYGFIAETAQAYAHHMLAVAPACARSYLATGNIEYVHKALVALSRLAVEWSYLATMTHHRHRNNVAQVERLGQSRFDEGPFLARTGFTVYSIDQPGYQRSHAEAYDMIWPAIDQDDRIIPFLHTRGLTHIQSHEDLRRFIEEDLMAVWMQGAMDGATSSNEPRPQWGLVTMARCLNYERGGEFMDWLYHAPGGKMRYFTVNNYFRDGAPYESTGHYNSVHVTGIGPVVEGIELLRALRPETYPHDTYPSFTGSRAYRSIYDFVMNTVNIDRVYCRLGDTGDHPEFRVDPRITWNSASARSLEHAYEIFEHPKFAWALANAPGWSPSSEFPYSREQIEAAAAEWPDDWNDASCLQDGYGLAMVRSGQGSNKRALWMMYGRARGHAHDDMLHMGLDAHGSEILAQLGYPRNWSAWEGNWMTQNQARQIRFISMT
;
A
#
# COMPACT_ATOMS: atom_id res chain seq x y z
N MET A 1 28.37 -41.72 26.19
CA MET A 1 28.10 -40.80 27.31
C MET A 1 27.00 -39.85 26.84
N ASN A 2 25.86 -39.88 27.54
CA ASN A 2 24.55 -39.37 27.10
C ASN A 2 24.47 -37.84 26.99
N TRP A 3 24.02 -37.35 25.83
CA TRP A 3 23.60 -35.96 25.59
C TRP A 3 22.38 -35.89 24.65
N ARG A 4 21.40 -36.81 24.81
CA ARG A 4 20.20 -36.88 23.95
C ARG A 4 18.86 -36.97 24.70
N VAL A 5 18.82 -36.76 26.01
CA VAL A 5 17.57 -36.95 26.79
C VAL A 5 16.98 -35.64 27.35
N THR A 6 17.67 -34.50 27.24
CA THR A 6 17.17 -33.23 27.82
C THR A 6 16.37 -32.36 26.83
N PHE A 7 16.30 -32.73 25.55
CA PHE A 7 15.64 -31.90 24.51
C PHE A 7 14.14 -32.18 24.30
N VAL A 8 13.56 -33.15 25.02
CA VAL A 8 12.16 -33.57 24.81
C VAL A 8 11.17 -32.87 25.75
N VAL A 9 11.63 -32.31 26.87
CA VAL A 9 10.71 -31.72 27.87
C VAL A 9 10.33 -30.26 27.57
N LEU A 10 11.12 -29.52 26.78
CA LEU A 10 10.81 -28.12 26.43
C LEU A 10 9.89 -27.96 25.19
N LEU A 11 9.67 -29.03 24.43
CA LEU A 11 8.74 -29.06 23.29
C LEU A 11 7.31 -29.44 23.69
N LEU A 12 7.10 -29.88 24.94
CA LEU A 12 5.81 -30.39 25.41
C LEU A 12 4.86 -29.31 25.95
N SER A 13 5.31 -28.09 26.24
CA SER A 13 4.43 -27.00 26.72
C SER A 13 3.88 -26.09 25.61
N VAL A 14 4.54 -26.04 24.45
CA VAL A 14 4.08 -25.25 23.28
C VAL A 14 3.17 -26.09 22.37
N SER A 15 3.29 -27.42 22.43
CA SER A 15 2.45 -28.33 21.64
C SER A 15 1.07 -28.56 22.23
N THR A 16 0.89 -28.44 23.55
CA THR A 16 -0.38 -28.74 24.23
C THR A 16 -1.48 -27.71 23.97
N VAL A 17 -1.13 -26.43 23.77
CA VAL A 17 -2.14 -25.37 23.55
C VAL A 17 -2.68 -25.39 22.12
N ALA A 18 -1.81 -25.64 21.14
CA ALA A 18 -2.21 -25.80 19.74
C ALA A 18 -3.02 -27.08 19.53
N LEU A 19 -2.60 -28.21 20.12
CA LEU A 19 -3.36 -29.47 20.07
C LEU A 19 -4.70 -29.38 20.84
N ALA A 20 -4.80 -28.57 21.90
CA ALA A 20 -6.04 -28.39 22.66
C ALA A 20 -7.13 -27.59 21.90
N GLN A 21 -6.77 -26.70 20.97
CA GLN A 21 -7.76 -26.01 20.11
C GLN A 21 -8.33 -26.91 19.02
N GLU A 22 -7.58 -27.93 18.58
CA GLU A 22 -8.04 -28.86 17.54
C GLU A 22 -9.05 -29.89 18.06
N GLU A 23 -8.94 -30.34 19.32
CA GLU A 23 -9.81 -31.41 19.88
C GLU A 23 -10.70 -30.98 21.07
N GLY A 24 -10.54 -29.76 21.62
CA GLY A 24 -11.29 -29.28 22.80
C GLY A 24 -12.53 -28.41 22.52
N PRO A 25 -13.25 -27.96 23.57
CA PRO A 25 -14.47 -27.15 23.43
C PRO A 25 -14.19 -25.72 22.91
N VAL A 26 -12.94 -25.25 22.93
CA VAL A 26 -12.54 -23.95 22.38
C VAL A 26 -12.05 -24.13 20.94
N ALA A 27 -12.80 -23.61 19.98
CA ALA A 27 -12.43 -23.59 18.57
C ALA A 27 -11.44 -22.47 18.23
N TYR A 28 -11.57 -21.33 18.90
CA TYR A 28 -10.66 -20.20 18.74
C TYR A 28 -10.69 -19.31 19.98
N GLN A 29 -9.51 -18.84 20.39
CA GLN A 29 -9.34 -17.74 21.33
C GLN A 29 -8.09 -16.92 20.98
N PRO A 30 -8.08 -15.61 21.25
CA PRO A 30 -6.86 -14.82 21.19
C PRO A 30 -5.92 -15.20 22.33
N ASP A 31 -4.67 -14.73 22.25
CA ASP A 31 -3.68 -14.82 23.31
C ASP A 31 -3.44 -13.47 23.99
N ILE A 32 -3.03 -12.47 23.22
CA ILE A 32 -2.69 -11.13 23.69
C ILE A 32 -3.46 -10.09 22.88
N LEU A 33 -4.08 -9.16 23.60
CA LEU A 33 -4.88 -8.09 23.03
C LEU A 33 -4.34 -6.74 23.48
N GLY A 34 -4.62 -5.68 22.74
CA GLY A 34 -4.41 -4.31 23.23
C GLY A 34 -5.71 -3.75 23.79
N VAL A 35 -5.63 -2.75 24.67
CA VAL A 35 -6.82 -2.01 25.15
C VAL A 35 -7.61 -1.38 23.98
N GLY A 36 -8.94 -1.36 24.09
CA GLY A 36 -9.86 -0.79 23.10
C GLY A 36 -10.10 -1.62 21.84
N ARG A 37 -9.60 -2.86 21.78
CA ARG A 37 -9.62 -3.71 20.57
C ARG A 37 -10.80 -4.69 20.54
N LEU A 38 -11.33 -4.93 19.34
CA LEU A 38 -12.31 -5.99 19.08
C LEU A 38 -11.66 -7.36 19.01
N PHE A 39 -12.31 -8.37 19.59
CA PHE A 39 -11.88 -9.78 19.49
C PHE A 39 -13.05 -10.76 19.52
N LEU A 40 -12.76 -12.03 19.20
CA LEU A 40 -13.71 -13.13 19.13
C LEU A 40 -13.25 -14.30 20.01
N VAL A 41 -14.19 -14.98 20.66
CA VAL A 41 -14.02 -16.35 21.16
C VAL A 41 -15.00 -17.26 20.42
N ALA A 42 -14.51 -18.40 19.92
CA ALA A 42 -15.35 -19.40 19.27
C ALA A 42 -15.31 -20.73 20.04
N LEU A 43 -16.47 -21.28 20.32
CA LEU A 43 -16.64 -22.55 21.05
C LEU A 43 -17.32 -23.59 20.15
N ARG A 44 -16.92 -24.86 20.28
CA ARG A 44 -17.65 -25.99 19.72
C ARG A 44 -18.78 -26.33 20.69
N VAL A 45 -20.03 -26.13 20.28
CA VAL A 45 -21.19 -26.34 21.12
C VAL A 45 -22.21 -27.18 20.35
N PRO A 46 -22.82 -28.22 20.96
CA PRO A 46 -23.88 -28.99 20.30
C PRO A 46 -24.97 -28.09 19.72
N ALA A 47 -25.44 -28.40 18.50
CA ALA A 47 -26.41 -27.57 17.77
C ALA A 47 -27.73 -27.39 18.56
N ASP A 48 -28.13 -28.39 19.33
CA ASP A 48 -29.34 -28.39 20.17
C ASP A 48 -29.16 -27.74 21.55
N ALA A 49 -27.95 -27.33 21.93
CA ALA A 49 -27.71 -26.74 23.25
C ALA A 49 -28.42 -25.37 23.40
N PRO A 50 -28.91 -25.02 24.60
CA PRO A 50 -29.50 -23.71 24.84
C PRO A 50 -28.44 -22.60 24.78
N GLN A 51 -28.87 -21.35 24.96
CA GLN A 51 -27.97 -20.21 25.09
C GLN A 51 -26.98 -20.45 26.23
N ILE A 52 -25.69 -20.25 25.95
CA ILE A 52 -24.63 -20.39 26.96
C ILE A 52 -24.59 -19.11 27.80
N ASP A 53 -24.69 -19.28 29.12
CA ASP A 53 -24.45 -18.22 30.09
C ASP A 53 -22.95 -17.91 30.20
N ILE A 54 -22.63 -16.62 30.34
CA ILE A 54 -21.26 -16.12 30.27
C ILE A 54 -21.02 -15.21 31.48
N SER A 55 -19.99 -15.51 32.26
CA SER A 55 -19.42 -14.59 33.23
C SER A 55 -18.34 -13.77 32.55
N VAL A 56 -18.57 -12.46 32.43
CA VAL A 56 -17.68 -11.52 31.74
C VAL A 56 -16.96 -10.67 32.79
N PRO A 57 -15.62 -10.63 32.80
CA PRO A 57 -14.85 -9.82 33.74
C PRO A 57 -14.93 -8.33 33.36
N PRO A 58 -14.73 -7.38 34.29
CA PRO A 58 -14.93 -5.95 34.03
C PRO A 58 -14.00 -5.35 32.97
N GLN A 59 -12.89 -6.02 32.64
CA GLN A 59 -11.92 -5.56 31.64
C GLN A 59 -12.33 -5.84 30.21
N VAL A 60 -13.42 -6.58 29.98
CA VAL A 60 -13.96 -6.83 28.64
C VAL A 60 -15.47 -6.66 28.64
N GLU A 61 -16.02 -6.34 27.49
CA GLU A 61 -17.46 -6.24 27.26
C GLU A 61 -17.87 -7.23 26.18
N LEU A 62 -18.96 -7.96 26.40
CA LEU A 62 -19.58 -8.82 25.40
C LEU A 62 -20.52 -7.97 24.54
N LEU A 63 -20.26 -7.93 23.24
CA LEU A 63 -20.97 -7.08 22.29
C LEU A 63 -22.09 -7.84 21.56
N ASP A 64 -21.79 -9.05 21.08
CA ASP A 64 -22.73 -9.88 20.33
C ASP A 64 -22.34 -11.36 20.43
N ARG A 65 -23.19 -12.24 19.92
CA ARG A 65 -22.98 -13.69 19.90
C ARG A 65 -23.80 -14.34 18.80
N THR A 66 -23.44 -15.57 18.43
CA THR A 66 -24.26 -16.38 17.51
C THR A 66 -25.71 -16.46 17.98
N PRO A 67 -26.69 -16.04 17.14
CA PRO A 67 -28.10 -16.06 17.50
C PRO A 67 -28.63 -17.51 17.57
N LEU A 68 -29.67 -17.72 18.37
CA LEU A 68 -30.39 -18.98 18.46
C LEU A 68 -31.82 -18.84 17.90
N PRO A 69 -32.39 -19.92 17.32
CA PRO A 69 -31.79 -21.23 17.11
C PRO A 69 -30.70 -21.22 16.01
N THR A 70 -29.73 -22.12 16.11
CA THR A 70 -28.69 -22.32 15.08
C THR A 70 -28.38 -23.80 14.93
N ASP A 71 -28.05 -24.22 13.71
CA ASP A 71 -27.54 -25.55 13.38
C ASP A 71 -26.00 -25.60 13.35
N ARG A 72 -25.34 -24.47 13.61
CA ARG A 72 -23.89 -24.35 13.61
C ARG A 72 -23.29 -25.00 14.85
N GLU A 73 -22.34 -25.90 14.64
CA GLU A 73 -21.54 -26.52 15.72
C GLU A 73 -20.54 -25.55 16.36
N ILE A 74 -20.21 -24.45 15.68
CA ILE A 74 -19.35 -23.39 16.21
C ILE A 74 -20.18 -22.18 16.58
N ARG A 75 -20.11 -21.78 17.85
CA ARG A 75 -20.71 -20.54 18.37
C ARG A 75 -19.64 -19.49 18.60
N LYS A 76 -19.88 -18.30 18.06
CA LYS A 76 -19.01 -17.13 18.13
C LYS A 76 -19.54 -16.14 19.18
N TYR A 77 -18.62 -15.55 19.92
CA TYR A 77 -18.88 -14.55 20.96
C TYR A 77 -17.93 -13.37 20.77
N TYR A 78 -18.47 -12.18 20.52
CA TYR A 78 -17.70 -11.01 20.13
C TYR A 78 -17.55 -10.05 21.29
N PHE A 79 -16.35 -9.56 21.51
CA PHE A 79 -15.99 -8.76 22.67
C PHE A 79 -15.18 -7.52 22.29
N ARG A 80 -15.12 -6.59 23.23
CA ARG A 80 -14.17 -5.48 23.24
C ARG A 80 -13.40 -5.45 24.55
N THR A 81 -12.09 -5.21 24.47
CA THR A 81 -11.28 -4.93 25.66
C THR A 81 -11.48 -3.49 26.14
N LEU A 82 -11.62 -3.28 27.45
CA LEU A 82 -11.84 -1.99 28.09
C LEU A 82 -10.61 -1.49 28.85
N GLU A 83 -9.95 -2.38 29.59
CA GLU A 83 -8.83 -2.04 30.48
C GLU A 83 -7.72 -3.08 30.39
N ALA A 84 -6.49 -2.68 30.72
CA ALA A 84 -5.34 -3.58 30.73
C ALA A 84 -5.45 -4.61 31.88
N ALA A 85 -5.03 -5.84 31.61
CA ALA A 85 -5.08 -6.94 32.56
C ALA A 85 -4.02 -8.00 32.24
N LYS A 86 -3.31 -8.50 33.25
CA LYS A 86 -2.44 -9.68 33.06
C LYS A 86 -3.23 -10.97 32.85
N GLN A 87 -4.47 -11.00 33.31
CA GLN A 87 -5.40 -12.10 33.09
C GLN A 87 -6.83 -11.60 33.26
N ALA A 88 -7.65 -11.75 32.22
CA ALA A 88 -9.10 -11.55 32.26
C ALA A 88 -9.79 -12.87 31.88
N ASP A 89 -10.45 -13.50 32.87
CA ASP A 89 -11.08 -14.81 32.72
C ASP A 89 -12.55 -14.67 32.30
N ILE A 90 -12.87 -15.11 31.08
CA ILE A 90 -14.23 -15.22 30.58
C ILE A 90 -14.69 -16.67 30.81
N VAL A 91 -15.77 -16.86 31.57
CA VAL A 91 -16.25 -18.20 31.93
C VAL A 91 -17.55 -18.50 31.21
N PHE A 92 -17.55 -19.56 30.41
CA PHE A 92 -18.70 -20.06 29.65
C PHE A 92 -19.29 -21.28 30.36
N ALA A 93 -20.60 -21.25 30.64
CA ALA A 93 -21.34 -22.38 31.18
C ALA A 93 -21.61 -23.45 30.11
N HIS A 94 -20.54 -24.04 29.58
CA HIS A 94 -20.60 -24.99 28.47
C HIS A 94 -21.26 -26.33 28.90
N PRO A 95 -22.05 -27.00 28.03
CA PRO A 95 -22.83 -28.19 28.42
C PRO A 95 -21.99 -29.37 28.92
N GLU A 96 -20.76 -29.50 28.43
CA GLU A 96 -19.82 -30.55 28.83
C GLU A 96 -19.00 -30.20 30.09
N GLY A 97 -19.26 -29.04 30.70
CA GLY A 97 -18.56 -28.51 31.87
C GLY A 97 -18.05 -27.08 31.62
N PRO A 98 -17.90 -26.23 32.66
CA PRO A 98 -17.47 -24.85 32.48
C PRO A 98 -16.15 -24.72 31.72
N VAL A 99 -16.11 -23.80 30.75
CA VAL A 99 -14.92 -23.48 29.95
C VAL A 99 -14.46 -22.07 30.30
N THR A 100 -13.21 -21.93 30.72
CA THR A 100 -12.59 -20.62 31.00
C THR A 100 -11.65 -20.25 29.87
N VAL A 101 -11.85 -19.08 29.28
CA VAL A 101 -10.96 -18.46 28.31
C VAL A 101 -10.30 -17.26 28.97
N SER A 102 -8.99 -17.34 29.17
CA SER A 102 -8.17 -16.28 29.76
C SER A 102 -7.49 -15.47 28.66
N VAL A 103 -7.59 -14.14 28.73
CA VAL A 103 -6.90 -13.23 27.80
C VAL A 103 -5.99 -12.26 28.56
N GLU A 104 -4.82 -11.97 28.00
CA GLU A 104 -3.94 -10.87 28.46
C GLU A 104 -4.23 -9.61 27.64
N ILE A 105 -4.36 -8.46 28.31
CA ILE A 105 -4.69 -7.18 27.69
C ILE A 105 -3.59 -6.17 28.03
N TRP A 106 -2.87 -5.72 27.01
CA TRP A 106 -1.78 -4.75 27.08
C TRP A 106 -2.27 -3.32 26.98
N SER A 107 -1.80 -2.49 27.91
CA SER A 107 -1.93 -1.04 27.86
C SER A 107 -1.08 -0.44 26.73
N TYR A 108 -1.22 0.87 26.52
CA TYR A 108 -0.34 1.63 25.63
C TYR A 108 1.14 1.50 26.04
N ASP A 109 1.44 1.53 27.34
CA ASP A 109 2.81 1.42 27.83
C ASP A 109 3.35 -0.02 27.67
N ASP A 110 2.53 -1.04 27.95
CA ASP A 110 2.89 -2.43 27.68
C ASP A 110 3.24 -2.61 26.20
N LEU A 111 2.48 -2.04 25.25
CA LEU A 111 2.79 -2.17 23.82
C LEU A 111 4.17 -1.59 23.43
N ARG A 112 4.71 -0.66 24.22
CA ARG A 112 5.99 0.02 23.97
C ARG A 112 7.17 -0.63 24.70
N GLU A 113 6.95 -1.59 25.57
CA GLU A 113 8.03 -2.31 26.23
C GLU A 113 8.87 -3.10 25.22
N LEU A 114 10.18 -3.07 25.42
CA LEU A 114 11.12 -3.83 24.60
C LEU A 114 10.96 -5.31 24.87
N ARG A 115 10.73 -6.09 23.81
CA ARG A 115 10.59 -7.54 23.88
C ARG A 115 11.14 -8.21 22.63
N GLU A 116 11.39 -9.51 22.72
CA GLU A 116 11.77 -10.33 21.58
C GLU A 116 10.68 -11.37 21.31
N LEU A 117 10.26 -11.47 20.05
CA LEU A 117 9.37 -12.53 19.58
C LEU A 117 10.07 -13.27 18.43
N LYS A 118 10.38 -14.56 18.64
CA LYS A 118 11.03 -15.43 17.64
C LYS A 118 12.30 -14.82 17.02
N GLY A 119 13.18 -14.23 17.83
CA GLY A 119 14.43 -13.62 17.34
C GLY A 119 14.27 -12.21 16.78
N VAL A 120 13.08 -11.60 16.88
CA VAL A 120 12.81 -10.25 16.36
C VAL A 120 12.50 -9.30 17.51
N GLN A 121 13.26 -8.21 17.59
CA GLN A 121 13.02 -7.11 18.53
C GLN A 121 11.69 -6.41 18.20
N LEU A 122 10.84 -6.22 19.21
CA LEU A 122 9.63 -5.40 19.20
C LEU A 122 9.75 -4.28 20.25
N PRO A 123 9.03 -3.15 20.09
CA PRO A 123 8.29 -2.74 18.88
C PRO A 123 9.21 -2.53 17.67
N ARG A 124 8.66 -2.70 16.45
CA ARG A 124 9.33 -2.39 15.17
C ARG A 124 9.32 -0.89 14.91
N ARG A 125 10.20 -0.18 15.61
CA ARG A 125 10.36 1.27 15.53
C ARG A 125 11.84 1.61 15.54
N TRP A 126 12.25 2.53 14.69
CA TRP A 126 13.64 2.96 14.63
C TRP A 126 13.96 4.02 15.72
N PRO A 127 15.17 4.03 16.30
CA PRO A 127 16.16 2.94 16.26
C PRO A 127 15.67 1.73 17.07
N LEU A 128 15.96 0.53 16.58
CA LEU A 128 15.48 -0.71 17.20
C LEU A 128 16.04 -0.87 18.61
N GLY A 129 15.16 -1.16 19.57
CA GLY A 129 15.57 -1.40 20.97
C GLY A 129 15.91 -0.13 21.75
N GLU A 130 15.68 1.06 21.18
CA GLU A 130 16.05 2.35 21.75
C GLU A 130 14.88 3.33 21.69
N ARG A 131 14.98 4.42 22.46
CA ARG A 131 14.08 5.58 22.28
C ARG A 131 14.58 6.45 21.13
N LEU A 132 13.68 7.23 20.52
CA LEU A 132 14.08 8.16 19.47
C LEU A 132 15.01 9.23 20.07
N PRO A 133 16.27 9.34 19.61
CA PRO A 133 17.28 10.15 20.29
C PRO A 133 17.11 11.66 20.05
N GLU A 134 16.49 12.04 18.93
CA GLU A 134 16.37 13.41 18.46
C GLU A 134 14.99 13.66 17.82
N LEU A 135 14.65 14.92 17.56
CA LEU A 135 13.45 15.32 16.82
C LEU A 135 13.84 16.13 15.59
N LYS A 136 12.93 16.23 14.62
CA LYS A 136 13.03 17.16 13.49
C LYS A 136 13.23 18.60 14.01
N GLN A 137 14.20 19.30 13.41
CA GLN A 137 14.63 20.65 13.85
C GLN A 137 14.07 21.81 13.01
N GLY A 138 13.48 21.52 11.84
CA GLY A 138 13.00 22.55 10.94
C GLY A 138 12.49 21.98 9.62
N ARG A 139 11.86 22.81 8.79
CA ARG A 139 11.42 22.45 7.43
C ARG A 139 12.58 22.07 6.52
N THR A 140 12.39 21.03 5.71
CA THR A 140 13.43 20.47 4.83
C THR A 140 12.92 20.00 3.46
N ILE A 141 11.61 19.96 3.25
CA ILE A 141 11.01 19.59 1.96
C ILE A 141 10.43 20.83 1.27
N ILE A 142 9.56 21.56 1.97
CA ILE A 142 8.85 22.70 1.41
C ILE A 142 9.71 23.96 1.54
N THR A 143 10.00 24.58 0.41
CA THR A 143 10.76 25.84 0.35
C THR A 143 9.87 27.05 0.65
N SER A 144 10.48 28.16 1.06
CA SER A 144 9.76 29.43 1.26
C SER A 144 9.09 29.93 -0.01
N GLU A 145 9.67 29.66 -1.18
CA GLU A 145 9.10 30.02 -2.48
C GLU A 145 7.83 29.20 -2.75
N GLN A 146 7.88 27.88 -2.54
CA GLN A 146 6.71 27.00 -2.67
C GLN A 146 5.58 27.42 -1.72
N GLU A 147 5.91 27.78 -0.47
CA GLU A 147 4.94 28.33 0.49
C GLU A 147 4.31 29.64 -0.02
N GLN A 148 5.12 30.58 -0.51
CA GLN A 148 4.61 31.86 -1.04
C GLN A 148 3.79 31.70 -2.32
N SER A 149 4.12 30.71 -3.15
CA SER A 149 3.39 30.40 -4.39
C SER A 149 2.23 29.43 -4.18
N ALA A 150 2.04 28.87 -2.98
CA ALA A 150 1.01 27.89 -2.72
C ALA A 150 -0.37 28.49 -2.97
N ARG A 151 -1.07 27.97 -3.96
CA ARG A 151 -2.45 28.33 -4.30
C ARG A 151 -3.23 27.04 -4.48
N GLY A 152 -4.50 27.05 -4.13
CA GLY A 152 -5.38 25.90 -4.31
C GLY A 152 -6.72 26.11 -3.62
N GLU A 153 -7.72 25.36 -4.07
CA GLU A 153 -8.99 25.31 -3.35
C GLU A 153 -8.79 24.50 -2.05
N PRO A 154 -9.09 25.10 -0.88
CA PRO A 154 -8.93 24.39 0.37
C PRO A 154 -10.00 23.31 0.51
N GLY A 155 -9.63 22.18 1.11
CA GLY A 155 -10.53 21.04 1.35
C GLY A 155 -11.53 21.32 2.47
N LYS A 156 -12.52 22.19 2.21
CA LYS A 156 -13.49 22.67 3.21
C LYS A 156 -14.22 21.56 3.97
N GLN A 157 -14.49 20.43 3.30
CA GLN A 157 -15.15 19.27 3.89
C GLN A 157 -14.47 18.76 5.18
N TRP A 158 -13.16 18.99 5.35
CA TRP A 158 -12.44 18.55 6.55
C TRP A 158 -12.65 19.47 7.75
N LEU A 159 -13.03 20.73 7.53
CA LEU A 159 -13.39 21.65 8.62
C LEU A 159 -14.80 21.36 9.14
N ASP A 160 -15.68 20.80 8.30
CA ASP A 160 -17.04 20.44 8.69
C ASP A 160 -17.09 19.22 9.62
N LEU A 161 -16.03 18.41 9.66
CA LEU A 161 -15.90 17.27 10.58
C LEU A 161 -15.39 17.72 11.94
N THR A 162 -16.02 17.25 13.00
CA THR A 162 -15.52 17.33 14.38
C THR A 162 -14.24 16.52 14.56
N ASP A 163 -13.48 16.81 15.63
CA ASP A 163 -12.26 16.06 15.93
C ASP A 163 -12.57 14.60 16.31
N ASP A 164 -13.75 14.35 16.90
CA ASP A 164 -14.27 13.02 17.15
C ASP A 164 -14.53 12.24 15.85
N GLU A 165 -15.14 12.88 14.86
CA GLU A 165 -15.40 12.26 13.56
C GLU A 165 -14.11 11.95 12.82
N ILE A 166 -13.12 12.84 12.81
CA ILE A 166 -11.80 12.57 12.21
C ILE A 166 -11.09 11.41 12.92
N TRP A 167 -11.11 11.41 14.25
CA TRP A 167 -10.49 10.34 15.05
C TRP A 167 -11.12 8.96 14.76
N ALA A 168 -12.44 8.94 14.54
CA ALA A 168 -13.18 7.73 14.22
C ALA A 168 -12.97 7.22 12.78
N LEU A 169 -12.33 8.00 11.88
CA LEU A 169 -12.08 7.57 10.49
C LEU A 169 -11.09 6.41 10.38
N GLN A 170 -10.27 6.15 11.40
CA GLN A 170 -9.33 5.03 11.38
C GLN A 170 -9.96 3.77 11.98
N PRO A 171 -10.23 2.72 11.16
CA PRO A 171 -10.67 1.43 11.66
C PRO A 171 -9.71 0.82 12.68
N ASP A 172 -10.25 -0.04 13.56
CA ASP A 172 -9.46 -0.92 14.41
C ASP A 172 -8.66 -1.90 13.55
N SER A 173 -7.33 -1.98 13.74
CA SER A 173 -6.49 -2.94 13.01
C SER A 173 -6.70 -4.40 13.38
N THR A 174 -7.55 -4.73 14.34
CA THR A 174 -7.95 -6.14 14.52
C THR A 174 -8.97 -6.59 13.46
N ILE A 175 -9.62 -5.65 12.77
CA ILE A 175 -10.49 -5.94 11.61
C ILE A 175 -9.59 -6.29 10.41
N PRO A 176 -9.82 -7.39 9.67
CA PRO A 176 -9.05 -7.71 8.47
C PRO A 176 -9.30 -6.66 7.39
N ARG A 177 -8.33 -6.46 6.51
CA ARG A 177 -8.44 -5.58 5.35
C ARG A 177 -8.09 -6.36 4.10
N TRP A 178 -8.91 -6.21 3.06
CA TRP A 178 -8.78 -6.97 1.82
C TRP A 178 -9.35 -6.17 0.64
N HIS A 179 -8.82 -6.36 -0.57
CA HIS A 179 -9.15 -5.52 -1.72
C HIS A 179 -10.47 -5.86 -2.41
N TRP A 180 -11.01 -7.05 -2.15
CA TRP A 180 -12.16 -7.59 -2.89
C TRP A 180 -13.13 -8.28 -1.95
N VAL A 181 -14.42 -8.03 -2.11
CA VAL A 181 -15.46 -8.84 -1.46
C VAL A 181 -15.29 -10.32 -1.84
N ASN A 182 -15.41 -10.63 -3.13
CA ASN A 182 -15.13 -11.91 -3.75
C ASN A 182 -14.94 -11.68 -5.25
N ILE A 183 -13.72 -11.87 -5.76
CA ILE A 183 -13.41 -11.52 -7.15
C ILE A 183 -13.90 -12.55 -8.17
N THR A 184 -14.07 -13.80 -7.74
CA THR A 184 -14.44 -14.92 -8.62
C THR A 184 -15.95 -15.05 -8.74
N GLN A 185 -16.67 -14.96 -7.61
CA GLN A 185 -18.12 -15.12 -7.56
C GLN A 185 -18.85 -13.77 -7.69
N GLY A 186 -18.18 -12.65 -7.42
CA GLY A 186 -18.80 -11.33 -7.46
C GLY A 186 -19.76 -11.09 -6.30
N CYS A 187 -21.04 -10.84 -6.60
CA CYS A 187 -22.09 -10.56 -5.60
C CYS A 187 -22.83 -11.86 -5.23
N PRO A 188 -23.20 -12.07 -3.95
CA PRO A 188 -23.92 -13.28 -3.55
C PRO A 188 -25.31 -13.42 -4.20
N VAL A 189 -25.89 -12.34 -4.72
CA VAL A 189 -27.19 -12.33 -5.40
C VAL A 189 -27.03 -12.23 -6.92
N HIS A 190 -26.15 -11.35 -7.40
CA HIS A 190 -26.02 -11.02 -8.83
C HIS A 190 -24.81 -11.66 -9.53
N GLY A 191 -23.99 -12.44 -8.81
CA GLY A 191 -22.84 -13.12 -9.38
C GLY A 191 -21.83 -12.16 -10.04
N ASP A 192 -21.34 -12.56 -11.21
CA ASP A 192 -20.37 -11.83 -12.03
C ASP A 192 -20.96 -10.65 -12.81
N GLU A 193 -22.29 -10.47 -12.79
CA GLU A 193 -22.97 -9.37 -13.49
C GLU A 193 -22.47 -7.99 -13.02
N ILE A 194 -21.99 -7.91 -11.79
CA ILE A 194 -21.44 -6.69 -11.20
C ILE A 194 -20.28 -6.09 -12.02
N TYR A 195 -19.56 -6.91 -12.79
CA TYR A 195 -18.41 -6.46 -13.58
C TYR A 195 -18.79 -5.86 -14.95
N ARG A 196 -20.07 -5.91 -15.36
CA ARG A 196 -20.51 -5.39 -16.67
C ARG A 196 -20.28 -3.89 -16.84
N GLY A 197 -20.49 -3.10 -15.78
CA GLY A 197 -20.34 -1.64 -15.80
C GLY A 197 -18.95 -1.14 -15.41
N ARG A 198 -18.24 -1.89 -14.56
CA ARG A 198 -16.90 -1.53 -14.06
C ARG A 198 -16.08 -2.79 -13.79
N ALA A 199 -14.94 -2.91 -14.45
CA ALA A 199 -13.99 -3.99 -14.22
C ALA A 199 -13.34 -3.89 -12.82
N PHE A 200 -12.99 -5.04 -12.25
CA PHE A 200 -12.21 -5.26 -11.00
C PHE A 200 -12.82 -4.76 -9.68
N TYR A 201 -13.28 -3.51 -9.63
CA TYR A 201 -13.76 -2.84 -8.41
C TYR A 201 -15.19 -2.31 -8.58
N PRO A 202 -16.17 -3.20 -8.84
CA PRO A 202 -17.53 -2.83 -9.22
C PRO A 202 -18.33 -2.21 -8.06
N TRP A 203 -17.93 -2.50 -6.82
CA TRP A 203 -18.65 -2.11 -5.62
C TRP A 203 -18.46 -0.63 -5.25
N SER A 204 -19.57 0.06 -4.97
CA SER A 204 -19.54 1.43 -4.43
C SER A 204 -19.58 1.41 -2.91
N LYS A 205 -18.81 2.26 -2.26
CA LYS A 205 -18.63 2.29 -0.80
C LYS A 205 -18.99 3.68 -0.28
N PRO A 206 -20.04 3.84 0.53
CA PRO A 206 -20.27 5.08 1.26
C PRO A 206 -19.12 5.34 2.22
N THR A 207 -18.38 6.43 2.01
CA THR A 207 -17.23 6.84 2.84
C THR A 207 -17.49 8.14 3.61
N SER A 208 -18.75 8.54 3.78
CA SER A 208 -19.11 9.65 4.66
C SER A 208 -18.98 9.23 6.11
N ALA A 209 -18.43 10.11 6.96
CA ALA A 209 -18.41 9.92 8.40
C ALA A 209 -19.77 10.34 9.03
N PRO A 210 -20.23 9.67 10.10
CA PRO A 210 -19.72 8.40 10.61
C PRO A 210 -19.95 7.27 9.59
N TYR A 211 -19.02 6.31 9.52
CA TYR A 211 -19.09 5.23 8.54
C TYR A 211 -20.26 4.29 8.81
N ALA A 212 -21.04 4.02 7.76
CA ALA A 212 -22.13 3.05 7.81
C ALA A 212 -21.65 1.60 7.80
N TRP A 213 -20.37 1.34 7.48
CA TRP A 213 -19.83 -0.01 7.29
C TRP A 213 -20.60 -0.83 6.26
N LYS A 214 -21.01 -0.17 5.16
CA LYS A 214 -21.76 -0.78 4.07
C LYS A 214 -21.02 -0.67 2.74
N ILE A 215 -21.36 -1.58 1.83
CA ILE A 215 -20.94 -1.59 0.44
C ILE A 215 -22.14 -1.91 -0.45
N ARG A 216 -22.26 -1.23 -1.59
CA ARG A 216 -23.43 -1.28 -2.47
C ARG A 216 -23.13 -2.05 -3.75
N CYS A 217 -23.99 -3.03 -4.05
CA CYS A 217 -23.97 -3.75 -5.32
C CYS A 217 -24.37 -2.81 -6.47
N PRO A 218 -23.63 -2.75 -7.60
CA PRO A 218 -23.99 -1.87 -8.70
C PRO A 218 -25.17 -2.38 -9.56
N VAL A 219 -25.66 -3.61 -9.31
CA VAL A 219 -26.75 -4.22 -10.08
C VAL A 219 -28.10 -4.00 -9.40
N GLY A 220 -28.26 -4.50 -8.18
CA GLY A 220 -29.52 -4.36 -7.41
C GLY A 220 -29.52 -3.24 -6.37
N GLU A 221 -28.42 -2.50 -6.22
CA GLU A 221 -28.25 -1.42 -5.25
C GLU A 221 -28.39 -1.80 -3.77
N GLU A 222 -28.43 -3.10 -3.45
CA GLU A 222 -28.48 -3.58 -2.07
C GLU A 222 -27.18 -3.24 -1.32
N LEU A 223 -27.34 -3.00 -0.01
CA LEU A 223 -26.23 -2.75 0.89
C LEU A 223 -25.85 -4.03 1.63
N TYR A 224 -24.56 -4.32 1.61
CA TYR A 224 -23.94 -5.41 2.34
C TYR A 224 -22.92 -4.87 3.36
N PRO A 225 -22.65 -5.61 4.45
CA PRO A 225 -23.41 -6.79 4.87
C PRO A 225 -24.78 -6.40 5.41
N SER A 226 -25.63 -7.36 5.77
CA SER A 226 -26.97 -7.07 6.32
C SER A 226 -26.92 -6.53 7.76
N ASN A 227 -25.98 -7.01 8.57
CA ASN A 227 -25.82 -6.65 9.99
C ASN A 227 -25.37 -5.19 10.18
N ASP A 228 -25.75 -4.58 11.30
CA ASP A 228 -25.35 -3.22 11.66
C ASP A 228 -24.01 -3.20 12.41
N PHE A 229 -22.93 -3.44 11.65
CA PHE A 229 -21.57 -3.49 12.19
C PHE A 229 -21.16 -2.20 12.93
N ALA A 230 -21.67 -1.03 12.50
CA ALA A 230 -21.38 0.25 13.14
C ALA A 230 -21.86 0.31 14.60
N ASN A 231 -22.93 -0.43 14.91
CA ASN A 231 -23.54 -0.53 16.24
C ASN A 231 -23.27 -1.89 16.91
N TYR A 232 -22.21 -2.59 16.49
CA TYR A 232 -21.76 -3.86 17.06
C TYR A 232 -22.76 -5.03 16.91
N ASP A 233 -23.64 -4.98 15.90
CA ASP A 233 -24.34 -6.17 15.42
C ASP A 233 -23.44 -6.90 14.43
N PHE A 234 -22.97 -8.10 14.80
CA PHE A 234 -22.04 -8.90 14.00
C PHE A 234 -22.74 -10.08 13.31
N THR A 235 -24.04 -10.30 13.55
CA THR A 235 -24.71 -11.56 13.18
C THR A 235 -26.07 -11.38 12.50
N GLY A 236 -26.62 -10.16 12.48
CA GLY A 236 -27.96 -9.87 11.99
C GLY A 236 -28.18 -9.94 10.47
N GLY A 237 -29.37 -10.39 10.08
CA GLY A 237 -29.88 -10.39 8.70
C GLY A 237 -29.38 -11.55 7.83
N ASP A 238 -29.66 -11.46 6.52
CA ASP A 238 -29.49 -12.56 5.57
C ASP A 238 -28.05 -12.75 5.05
N PHE A 239 -27.25 -11.69 5.08
CA PHE A 239 -25.86 -11.65 4.59
C PHE A 239 -24.91 -11.06 5.65
N PRO A 240 -24.85 -11.62 6.87
CA PRO A 240 -24.07 -11.04 7.96
C PRO A 240 -22.57 -11.24 7.73
N ASP A 241 -21.78 -10.19 7.93
CA ASP A 241 -20.32 -10.22 7.94
C ASP A 241 -19.84 -9.70 9.30
N ASP A 242 -19.19 -10.59 10.05
CA ASP A 242 -18.71 -10.32 11.40
C ASP A 242 -17.42 -9.49 11.44
N GLY A 243 -16.78 -9.24 10.29
CA GLY A 243 -15.55 -8.46 10.19
C GLY A 243 -14.38 -8.97 11.03
N ILE A 244 -14.42 -10.18 11.57
CA ILE A 244 -13.39 -10.70 12.51
C ILE A 244 -12.98 -12.12 12.14
N GLY A 245 -13.96 -13.01 11.88
CA GLY A 245 -13.78 -14.46 11.88
C GLY A 245 -14.45 -15.19 10.71
N GLY A 246 -14.44 -14.62 9.51
CA GLY A 246 -14.90 -15.36 8.32
C GLY A 246 -15.41 -14.53 7.16
N GLY A 247 -15.69 -13.24 7.37
CA GLY A 247 -16.58 -12.55 6.45
C GLY A 247 -18.01 -13.09 6.54
N TYR A 248 -18.83 -12.81 5.53
CA TYR A 248 -20.07 -13.55 5.30
C TYR A 248 -19.76 -14.93 4.67
N ILE A 249 -20.28 -16.00 5.28
CA ILE A 249 -20.18 -17.37 4.76
C ILE A 249 -21.56 -17.76 4.21
N ALA A 250 -21.65 -17.92 2.89
CA ALA A 250 -22.86 -18.35 2.22
C ALA A 250 -23.16 -19.84 2.49
N PRO A 251 -24.41 -20.32 2.27
CA PRO A 251 -24.79 -21.72 2.51
C PRO A 251 -23.97 -22.76 1.73
N ASP A 252 -23.37 -22.38 0.61
CA ASP A 252 -22.50 -23.22 -0.21
C ASP A 252 -21.03 -23.23 0.25
N GLY A 253 -20.71 -22.49 1.32
CA GLY A 253 -19.36 -22.32 1.86
C GLY A 253 -18.57 -21.18 1.23
N THR A 254 -19.15 -20.40 0.31
CA THR A 254 -18.45 -19.25 -0.30
C THR A 254 -18.30 -18.12 0.71
N HIS A 255 -17.08 -17.57 0.81
CA HIS A 255 -16.78 -16.42 1.67
C HIS A 255 -16.88 -15.08 0.91
N TYR A 256 -17.38 -14.05 1.60
CA TYR A 256 -17.48 -12.67 1.11
C TYR A 256 -16.97 -11.70 2.19
N GLY A 257 -15.94 -10.90 1.86
CA GLY A 257 -15.33 -9.95 2.80
C GLY A 257 -15.84 -8.52 2.66
N PHE A 258 -17.12 -8.25 2.94
CA PHE A 258 -17.72 -6.91 2.84
C PHE A 258 -17.08 -5.92 3.83
N ILE A 259 -16.91 -6.35 5.08
CA ILE A 259 -16.28 -5.52 6.12
C ILE A 259 -14.79 -5.36 5.83
N ALA A 260 -14.12 -6.37 5.30
CA ALA A 260 -12.70 -6.29 4.98
C ALA A 260 -12.41 -5.26 3.86
N GLU A 261 -13.25 -5.21 2.83
CA GLU A 261 -13.11 -4.21 1.75
C GLU A 261 -13.46 -2.79 2.21
N THR A 262 -14.51 -2.64 3.03
CA THR A 262 -14.90 -1.32 3.58
C THR A 262 -13.86 -0.80 4.58
N ALA A 263 -13.34 -1.66 5.47
CA ALA A 263 -12.26 -1.31 6.39
C ALA A 263 -11.02 -0.77 5.65
N GLN A 264 -10.65 -1.39 4.53
CA GLN A 264 -9.54 -0.90 3.73
C GLN A 264 -9.84 0.47 3.11
N ALA A 265 -11.03 0.67 2.54
CA ALA A 265 -11.44 1.96 1.97
C ALA A 265 -11.45 3.08 3.02
N TYR A 266 -11.87 2.78 4.24
CA TYR A 266 -11.87 3.72 5.37
C TYR A 266 -10.46 4.06 5.83
N ALA A 267 -9.56 3.09 5.88
CA ALA A 267 -8.14 3.35 6.15
C ALA A 267 -7.51 4.28 5.07
N HIS A 268 -7.85 4.11 3.79
CA HIS A 268 -7.42 5.05 2.74
C HIS A 268 -7.98 6.47 2.96
N HIS A 269 -9.22 6.60 3.41
CA HIS A 269 -9.84 7.89 3.69
C HIS A 269 -9.16 8.60 4.88
N MET A 270 -8.86 7.88 5.96
CA MET A 270 -8.05 8.41 7.07
C MET A 270 -6.69 8.94 6.61
N LEU A 271 -5.98 8.16 5.80
CA LEU A 271 -4.66 8.52 5.26
C LEU A 271 -4.71 9.73 4.29
N ALA A 272 -5.90 10.16 3.85
CA ALA A 272 -6.06 11.34 3.01
C ALA A 272 -6.18 12.65 3.82
N VAL A 273 -6.58 12.57 5.11
CA VAL A 273 -6.90 13.76 5.93
C VAL A 273 -5.69 14.66 6.11
N ALA A 274 -4.61 14.16 6.73
CA ALA A 274 -3.44 14.98 7.06
C ALA A 274 -2.81 15.65 5.81
N PRO A 275 -2.58 14.94 4.69
CA PRO A 275 -2.08 15.59 3.47
C PRO A 275 -3.03 16.65 2.88
N ALA A 276 -4.34 16.40 2.90
CA ALA A 276 -5.31 17.38 2.37
C ALA A 276 -5.41 18.63 3.25
N CYS A 277 -5.44 18.46 4.57
CA CYS A 277 -5.42 19.55 5.53
C CYS A 277 -4.11 20.34 5.45
N ALA A 278 -2.95 19.68 5.42
CA ALA A 278 -1.65 20.35 5.30
C ALA A 278 -1.52 21.20 4.03
N ARG A 279 -1.96 20.71 2.88
CA ARG A 279 -2.02 21.51 1.64
C ARG A 279 -2.99 22.69 1.75
N SER A 280 -4.12 22.49 2.42
CA SER A 280 -5.11 23.57 2.65
C SER A 280 -4.56 24.63 3.59
N TYR A 281 -3.81 24.25 4.63
CA TYR A 281 -3.06 25.18 5.47
C TYR A 281 -2.04 25.96 4.64
N LEU A 282 -1.21 25.30 3.84
CA LEU A 282 -0.20 25.97 3.01
C LEU A 282 -0.83 26.99 2.04
N ALA A 283 -2.00 26.68 1.49
CA ALA A 283 -2.72 27.58 0.57
C ALA A 283 -3.46 28.75 1.25
N THR A 284 -3.77 28.67 2.55
CA THR A 284 -4.69 29.61 3.22
C THR A 284 -4.14 30.28 4.48
N GLY A 285 -3.13 29.69 5.12
CA GLY A 285 -2.66 30.06 6.45
C GLY A 285 -3.64 29.72 7.59
N ASN A 286 -4.76 29.04 7.33
CA ASN A 286 -5.74 28.74 8.38
C ASN A 286 -5.25 27.61 9.32
N ILE A 287 -4.97 27.97 10.58
CA ILE A 287 -4.51 27.08 11.65
C ILE A 287 -5.51 25.96 11.96
N GLU A 288 -6.79 26.12 11.65
CA GLU A 288 -7.75 25.04 11.83
C GLU A 288 -7.40 23.79 10.98
N TYR A 289 -6.81 23.97 9.80
CA TYR A 289 -6.31 22.83 9.04
C TYR A 289 -5.08 22.17 9.68
N VAL A 290 -4.22 22.93 10.37
CA VAL A 290 -3.12 22.37 11.16
C VAL A 290 -3.69 21.48 12.26
N HIS A 291 -4.71 21.96 12.97
CA HIS A 291 -5.39 21.18 14.00
C HIS A 291 -5.95 19.86 13.46
N LYS A 292 -6.72 19.90 12.36
CA LYS A 292 -7.30 18.68 11.75
C LYS A 292 -6.22 17.71 11.26
N ALA A 293 -5.10 18.22 10.73
CA ALA A 293 -3.95 17.40 10.35
C ALA A 293 -3.29 16.75 11.58
N LEU A 294 -3.15 17.46 12.69
CA LEU A 294 -2.59 16.93 13.95
C LEU A 294 -3.49 15.89 14.59
N VAL A 295 -4.82 16.07 14.57
CA VAL A 295 -5.79 15.03 15.00
C VAL A 295 -5.58 13.76 14.18
N ALA A 296 -5.47 13.89 12.85
CA ALA A 296 -5.26 12.75 11.97
C ALA A 296 -3.91 12.05 12.19
N LEU A 297 -2.81 12.80 12.24
CA LEU A 297 -1.47 12.25 12.50
C LEU A 297 -1.40 11.56 13.87
N SER A 298 -2.04 12.13 14.90
CA SER A 298 -2.07 11.54 16.23
C SER A 298 -2.86 10.24 16.28
N ARG A 299 -4.01 10.17 15.59
CA ARG A 299 -4.78 8.92 15.49
C ARG A 299 -4.03 7.84 14.74
N LEU A 300 -3.30 8.20 13.68
CA LEU A 300 -2.41 7.28 12.96
C LEU A 300 -1.25 6.82 13.86
N ALA A 301 -0.65 7.70 14.66
CA ALA A 301 0.41 7.34 15.61
C ALA A 301 -0.05 6.30 16.64
N VAL A 302 -1.27 6.41 17.18
CA VAL A 302 -1.85 5.35 18.03
C VAL A 302 -1.91 4.00 17.32
N GLU A 303 -2.32 4.01 16.04
CA GLU A 303 -2.47 2.77 15.27
C GLU A 303 -1.13 2.18 14.83
N TRP A 304 -0.17 3.02 14.43
CA TRP A 304 1.17 2.58 14.05
C TRP A 304 1.93 2.06 15.26
N SER A 305 1.82 2.69 16.44
CA SER A 305 2.39 2.19 17.69
C SER A 305 1.88 0.78 18.02
N TYR A 306 0.56 0.57 17.89
CA TYR A 306 -0.04 -0.76 18.02
C TYR A 306 0.55 -1.76 17.02
N LEU A 307 0.61 -1.40 15.74
CA LEU A 307 1.12 -2.24 14.65
C LEU A 307 2.65 -2.40 14.66
N ALA A 308 3.39 -1.61 15.45
CA ALA A 308 4.81 -1.81 15.68
C ALA A 308 5.06 -3.07 16.52
N THR A 309 4.13 -3.41 17.43
CA THR A 309 4.21 -4.58 18.30
C THR A 309 3.31 -5.71 17.80
N MET A 310 2.04 -5.42 17.54
CA MET A 310 1.04 -6.37 17.06
C MET A 310 1.13 -6.53 15.54
N THR A 311 2.31 -6.89 15.06
CA THR A 311 2.62 -6.96 13.62
C THR A 311 1.75 -7.95 12.85
N HIS A 312 1.18 -8.94 13.55
CA HIS A 312 0.24 -9.92 12.98
C HIS A 312 -1.13 -9.31 12.58
N HIS A 313 -1.42 -8.10 13.06
CA HIS A 313 -2.60 -7.30 12.70
C HIS A 313 -2.33 -6.28 11.59
N ARG A 314 -1.12 -6.23 11.03
CA ARG A 314 -0.87 -5.47 9.80
C ARG A 314 -1.67 -6.08 8.64
N HIS A 315 -1.95 -5.25 7.63
CA HIS A 315 -2.60 -5.66 6.40
C HIS A 315 -1.90 -6.90 5.80
N ARG A 316 -2.67 -7.78 5.17
CA ARG A 316 -2.09 -8.84 4.36
C ARG A 316 -2.96 -8.99 3.13
N ASN A 317 -2.35 -8.82 1.97
CA ASN A 317 -3.05 -9.00 0.71
C ASN A 317 -3.23 -10.50 0.42
N ASN A 318 -4.08 -11.18 1.20
CA ASN A 318 -4.49 -12.56 0.99
C ASN A 318 -5.95 -12.79 1.43
N VAL A 319 -6.72 -13.52 0.62
CA VAL A 319 -8.10 -13.96 0.92
C VAL A 319 -8.21 -14.75 2.23
N ALA A 320 -7.13 -15.42 2.66
CA ALA A 320 -7.05 -16.10 3.96
C ALA A 320 -7.28 -15.16 5.16
N GLN A 321 -7.20 -13.84 4.98
CA GLN A 321 -7.63 -12.88 6.02
C GLN A 321 -9.13 -12.90 6.28
N VAL A 322 -9.91 -13.23 5.25
CA VAL A 322 -11.36 -13.37 5.31
C VAL A 322 -11.74 -14.79 5.70
N GLU A 323 -11.06 -15.82 5.20
CA GLU A 323 -11.45 -17.23 5.39
C GLU A 323 -11.11 -17.84 6.77
N ARG A 324 -10.39 -17.11 7.62
CA ARG A 324 -9.98 -17.59 8.95
C ARG A 324 -11.12 -17.52 9.99
N LEU A 325 -11.13 -18.47 10.93
CA LEU A 325 -12.14 -18.53 12.01
C LEU A 325 -12.07 -17.34 12.99
N GLY A 326 -10.89 -16.75 13.17
CA GLY A 326 -10.66 -15.62 14.06
C GLY A 326 -9.40 -14.85 13.67
N GLN A 327 -9.09 -13.80 14.43
CA GLN A 327 -7.88 -13.01 14.23
C GLN A 327 -6.59 -13.85 14.35
N SER A 328 -5.50 -13.35 13.79
CA SER A 328 -4.20 -14.01 14.00
C SER A 328 -3.79 -13.74 15.44
N ARG A 329 -3.21 -14.73 16.09
CA ARG A 329 -2.68 -14.62 17.45
C ARG A 329 -1.33 -13.90 17.45
N PHE A 330 -0.96 -13.33 18.59
CA PHE A 330 0.34 -12.67 18.78
C PHE A 330 1.49 -13.65 18.58
N ASP A 331 1.34 -14.88 19.08
CA ASP A 331 2.31 -15.97 18.92
C ASP A 331 2.53 -16.43 17.47
N GLU A 332 1.62 -16.11 16.52
CA GLU A 332 1.83 -16.38 15.09
C GLU A 332 2.85 -15.43 14.46
N GLY A 333 2.95 -14.20 14.96
CA GLY A 333 3.85 -13.17 14.47
C GLY A 333 5.35 -13.46 14.72
N PRO A 334 6.24 -12.52 14.37
CA PRO A 334 5.92 -11.25 13.72
C PRO A 334 5.74 -11.37 12.19
N PHE A 335 4.83 -10.56 11.62
CA PHE A 335 4.67 -10.44 10.16
C PHE A 335 5.20 -9.07 9.71
N LEU A 336 6.30 -9.08 8.94
CA LEU A 336 7.05 -7.86 8.62
C LEU A 336 6.97 -7.47 7.15
N ALA A 337 7.41 -8.37 6.25
CA ALA A 337 7.51 -8.07 4.83
C ALA A 337 6.14 -8.20 4.14
N ARG A 338 5.85 -7.29 3.19
CA ARG A 338 4.62 -7.28 2.38
C ARG A 338 3.32 -7.19 3.19
N THR A 339 3.39 -6.62 4.40
CA THR A 339 2.23 -6.49 5.29
C THR A 339 1.61 -5.09 5.30
N GLY A 340 2.21 -4.10 4.65
CA GLY A 340 1.77 -2.71 4.81
C GLY A 340 1.62 -2.31 6.29
N PHE A 341 0.55 -1.58 6.57
CA PHE A 341 0.08 -1.27 7.92
C PHE A 341 -1.44 -1.40 7.96
N THR A 342 -2.15 -0.31 7.73
CA THR A 342 -3.62 -0.30 7.67
C THR A 342 -4.16 -0.49 6.25
N VAL A 343 -3.30 -0.39 5.25
CA VAL A 343 -3.61 -0.64 3.83
C VAL A 343 -2.47 -1.43 3.19
N TYR A 344 -2.68 -1.86 1.94
CA TYR A 344 -1.74 -2.69 1.19
C TYR A 344 -0.33 -2.10 1.13
N SER A 345 0.67 -2.98 1.15
CA SER A 345 2.08 -2.61 1.11
C SER A 345 2.43 -1.74 -0.09
N ILE A 346 1.78 -1.95 -1.24
CA ILE A 346 2.12 -1.25 -2.48
C ILE A 346 1.80 0.25 -2.43
N ASP A 347 0.81 0.63 -1.62
CA ASP A 347 0.33 2.01 -1.47
C ASP A 347 1.19 2.78 -0.45
N GLN A 348 1.84 2.06 0.46
CA GLN A 348 2.59 2.66 1.57
C GLN A 348 3.64 3.67 1.12
N PRO A 349 4.46 3.45 0.09
CA PRO A 349 5.44 4.46 -0.31
C PRO A 349 4.81 5.75 -0.83
N GLY A 350 3.60 5.69 -1.39
CA GLY A 350 2.82 6.89 -1.73
C GLY A 350 2.43 7.68 -0.49
N TYR A 351 1.92 6.98 0.53
CA TYR A 351 1.53 7.59 1.79
C TYR A 351 2.72 8.09 2.63
N GLN A 352 3.85 7.38 2.63
CA GLN A 352 5.09 7.84 3.25
C GLN A 352 5.49 9.23 2.73
N ARG A 353 5.46 9.43 1.41
CA ARG A 353 5.79 10.72 0.80
C ARG A 353 4.80 11.81 1.19
N SER A 354 3.50 11.55 1.01
CA SER A 354 2.48 12.56 1.28
C SER A 354 2.39 12.95 2.76
N HIS A 355 2.67 12.03 3.69
CA HIS A 355 2.69 12.32 5.12
C HIS A 355 3.98 13.00 5.56
N ALA A 356 5.12 12.66 4.97
CA ALA A 356 6.37 13.40 5.17
C ALA A 356 6.24 14.86 4.72
N GLU A 357 5.67 15.09 3.54
CA GLU A 357 5.34 16.42 3.03
C GLU A 357 4.33 17.14 3.92
N ALA A 358 3.24 16.46 4.33
CA ALA A 358 2.22 17.04 5.19
C ALA A 358 2.78 17.50 6.54
N TYR A 359 3.61 16.67 7.17
CA TYR A 359 4.24 17.01 8.43
C TYR A 359 5.22 18.18 8.26
N ASP A 360 6.00 18.21 7.19
CA ASP A 360 6.91 19.31 6.87
C ASP A 360 6.15 20.64 6.65
N MET A 361 5.02 20.61 5.93
CA MET A 361 4.17 21.78 5.68
C MET A 361 3.66 22.42 6.97
N ILE A 362 3.15 21.61 7.91
CA ILE A 362 2.54 22.13 9.14
C ILE A 362 3.54 22.36 10.27
N TRP A 363 4.76 21.81 10.17
CA TRP A 363 5.78 21.83 11.23
C TRP A 363 5.97 23.21 11.93
N PRO A 364 6.07 24.34 11.22
CA PRO A 364 6.28 25.66 11.84
C PRO A 364 5.07 26.20 12.63
N ALA A 365 3.89 25.61 12.43
CA ALA A 365 2.64 26.05 13.02
C ALA A 365 2.09 25.09 14.08
N ILE A 366 2.79 23.99 14.37
CA ILE A 366 2.37 23.02 15.39
C ILE A 366 2.15 23.70 16.74
N ASP A 367 3.10 24.53 17.17
CA ASP A 367 3.08 25.22 18.47
C ASP A 367 1.99 26.31 18.56
N GLN A 368 1.31 26.63 17.46
CA GLN A 368 0.23 27.62 17.40
C GLN A 368 -1.15 26.99 17.70
N ASP A 369 -1.26 25.65 17.69
CA ASP A 369 -2.51 24.97 18.00
C ASP A 369 -2.59 24.58 19.48
N ASP A 370 -3.26 25.38 20.28
CA ASP A 370 -3.46 25.16 21.71
C ASP A 370 -4.55 24.11 22.04
N ARG A 371 -5.32 23.65 21.04
CA ARG A 371 -6.46 22.75 21.24
C ARG A 371 -6.11 21.27 21.13
N ILE A 372 -5.03 20.93 20.42
CA ILE A 372 -4.65 19.52 20.18
C ILE A 372 -4.34 18.77 21.47
N ILE A 373 -3.56 19.35 22.39
CA ILE A 373 -3.16 18.66 23.63
C ILE A 373 -4.39 18.35 24.51
N PRO A 374 -5.29 19.32 24.81
CA PRO A 374 -6.55 19.04 25.50
C PRO A 374 -7.37 17.93 24.83
N PHE A 375 -7.47 17.93 23.51
CA PHE A 375 -8.18 16.88 22.77
C PHE A 375 -7.51 15.51 22.95
N LEU A 376 -6.18 15.40 22.85
CA LEU A 376 -5.48 14.13 23.05
C LEU A 376 -5.60 13.60 24.49
N HIS A 377 -5.73 14.48 25.49
CA HIS A 377 -6.02 14.08 26.87
C HIS A 377 -7.40 13.41 27.00
N THR A 378 -8.41 13.87 26.25
CA THR A 378 -9.73 13.19 26.23
C THR A 378 -9.67 11.79 25.61
N ARG A 379 -8.59 11.49 24.86
CA ARG A 379 -8.28 10.16 24.31
C ARG A 379 -7.38 9.31 25.20
N GLY A 380 -7.08 9.77 26.42
CA GLY A 380 -6.23 9.05 27.36
C GLY A 380 -4.72 9.22 27.11
N LEU A 381 -4.30 10.07 26.17
CA LEU A 381 -2.89 10.36 25.90
C LEU A 381 -2.36 11.46 26.83
N THR A 382 -2.55 11.27 28.13
CA THR A 382 -2.20 12.24 29.19
C THR A 382 -0.70 12.39 29.40
N HIS A 383 0.15 11.58 28.78
CA HIS A 383 1.60 11.73 28.82
C HIS A 383 2.10 12.88 27.92
N ILE A 384 1.28 13.40 27.01
CA ILE A 384 1.63 14.51 26.12
C ILE A 384 1.34 15.82 26.84
N GLN A 385 2.37 16.52 27.33
CA GLN A 385 2.20 17.72 28.16
C GLN A 385 2.58 19.01 27.42
N SER A 386 3.29 18.88 26.29
CA SER A 386 3.78 19.99 25.48
C SER A 386 3.72 19.68 23.98
N HIS A 387 3.88 20.68 23.13
CA HIS A 387 4.02 20.47 21.69
C HIS A 387 5.30 19.72 21.31
N GLU A 388 6.34 19.80 22.15
CA GLU A 388 7.51 18.93 22.00
C GLU A 388 7.16 17.46 22.24
N ASP A 389 6.37 17.16 23.28
CA ASP A 389 5.86 15.79 23.51
C ASP A 389 4.96 15.32 22.37
N LEU A 390 4.14 16.22 21.79
CA LEU A 390 3.31 15.92 20.63
C LEU A 390 4.16 15.57 19.40
N ARG A 391 5.18 16.40 19.11
CA ARG A 391 6.12 16.12 18.01
C ARG A 391 6.85 14.81 18.27
N ARG A 392 7.30 14.56 19.50
CA ARG A 392 7.90 13.29 19.89
C ARG A 392 6.97 12.12 19.67
N PHE A 393 5.72 12.20 20.09
CA PHE A 393 4.72 11.16 19.86
C PHE A 393 4.52 10.89 18.36
N ILE A 394 4.35 11.92 17.53
CA ILE A 394 4.19 11.75 16.08
C ILE A 394 5.45 11.16 15.45
N GLU A 395 6.64 11.64 15.81
CA GLU A 395 7.89 11.16 15.22
C GLU A 395 8.26 9.75 15.69
N GLU A 396 8.07 9.44 16.97
CA GLU A 396 8.33 8.14 17.59
C GLU A 396 7.29 7.11 17.13
N ASP A 397 6.01 7.34 17.39
CA ASP A 397 4.94 6.34 17.24
C ASP A 397 4.35 6.23 15.84
N LEU A 398 4.58 7.22 14.96
CA LEU A 398 4.20 7.16 13.54
C LEU A 398 5.43 7.09 12.63
N MET A 399 6.23 8.16 12.59
CA MET A 399 7.26 8.29 11.55
C MET A 399 8.35 7.24 11.66
N ALA A 400 8.91 7.03 12.85
CA ALA A 400 9.97 6.07 13.09
C ALA A 400 9.49 4.60 12.98
N VAL A 401 8.22 4.32 13.30
CA VAL A 401 7.59 3.03 13.03
C VAL A 401 7.50 2.80 11.51
N TRP A 402 7.09 3.82 10.75
CA TRP A 402 6.92 3.70 9.30
C TRP A 402 8.28 3.58 8.58
N MET A 403 9.29 4.32 9.04
CA MET A 403 10.69 4.19 8.58
C MET A 403 11.22 2.78 8.80
N GLN A 404 11.06 2.24 10.03
CA GLN A 404 11.44 0.86 10.31
C GLN A 404 10.64 -0.14 9.49
N GLY A 405 9.34 0.10 9.30
CA GLY A 405 8.47 -0.71 8.45
C GLY A 405 8.95 -0.79 7.00
N ALA A 406 9.43 0.32 6.43
CA ALA A 406 10.05 0.30 5.10
C ALA A 406 11.32 -0.54 5.08
N MET A 407 12.18 -0.40 6.09
CA MET A 407 13.40 -1.21 6.19
C MET A 407 13.12 -2.71 6.40
N ASP A 408 12.02 -3.03 7.08
CA ASP A 408 11.49 -4.39 7.31
C ASP A 408 10.77 -4.98 6.08
N GLY A 409 10.55 -4.18 5.02
CA GLY A 409 9.86 -4.59 3.80
C GLY A 409 8.33 -4.51 3.86
N ALA A 410 7.76 -3.88 4.88
CA ALA A 410 6.31 -3.67 5.01
C ALA A 410 5.76 -2.79 3.88
N THR A 411 6.59 -1.93 3.28
CA THR A 411 6.20 -1.01 2.19
C THR A 411 6.54 -1.55 0.80
N SER A 412 6.69 -2.86 0.66
CA SER A 412 7.00 -3.53 -0.61
C SER A 412 6.01 -3.14 -1.72
N SER A 413 6.55 -2.62 -2.82
CA SER A 413 5.85 -2.11 -3.99
C SER A 413 6.74 -2.27 -5.23
N ASN A 414 6.24 -1.98 -6.43
CA ASN A 414 7.06 -1.91 -7.64
C ASN A 414 8.17 -0.88 -7.41
N GLU A 415 9.40 -1.26 -7.74
CA GLU A 415 10.55 -0.41 -7.49
C GLU A 415 10.61 0.74 -8.52
N PRO A 416 11.22 1.89 -8.19
CA PRO A 416 11.85 2.24 -6.93
C PRO A 416 10.89 2.96 -5.94
N ARG A 417 9.60 2.60 -5.91
CA ARG A 417 8.64 3.27 -4.99
C ARG A 417 9.04 3.16 -3.52
N PRO A 418 9.44 1.99 -2.97
CA PRO A 418 9.86 1.91 -1.57
C PRO A 418 11.04 2.81 -1.24
N GLN A 419 12.03 2.88 -2.15
CA GLN A 419 13.19 3.77 -2.04
C GLN A 419 12.77 5.24 -2.03
N TRP A 420 11.81 5.61 -2.88
CA TRP A 420 11.26 6.96 -2.91
C TRP A 420 10.51 7.31 -1.63
N GLY A 421 9.70 6.39 -1.10
CA GLY A 421 9.04 6.57 0.19
C GLY A 421 10.03 6.85 1.32
N LEU A 422 11.05 5.99 1.46
CA LEU A 422 12.04 6.12 2.52
C LEU A 422 12.90 7.37 2.39
N VAL A 423 13.41 7.71 1.19
CA VAL A 423 14.27 8.88 1.01
C VAL A 423 13.52 10.18 1.31
N THR A 424 12.23 10.29 0.93
CA THR A 424 11.42 11.46 1.26
C THR A 424 11.18 11.59 2.77
N MET A 425 10.90 10.48 3.47
CA MET A 425 10.77 10.52 4.93
C MET A 425 12.09 10.87 5.62
N ALA A 426 13.22 10.28 5.19
CA ALA A 426 14.55 10.60 5.70
C ALA A 426 14.87 12.09 5.51
N ARG A 427 14.49 12.68 4.37
CA ARG A 427 14.62 14.13 4.13
C ARG A 427 13.76 14.96 5.06
N CYS A 428 12.50 14.59 5.25
CA CYS A 428 11.61 15.28 6.18
C CYS A 428 12.20 15.30 7.59
N LEU A 429 12.63 14.15 8.10
CA LEU A 429 13.08 14.06 9.50
C LEU A 429 14.50 14.63 9.68
N ASN A 430 15.39 14.43 8.70
CA ASN A 430 16.77 14.90 8.66
C ASN A 430 17.57 14.63 9.97
N TYR A 431 17.41 13.43 10.52
CA TYR A 431 18.11 12.98 11.73
C TYR A 431 19.63 12.90 11.53
N GLU A 432 20.41 13.14 12.60
CA GLU A 432 21.86 12.98 12.66
C GLU A 432 22.29 11.56 12.30
N ARG A 433 21.56 10.55 12.79
CA ARG A 433 21.78 9.12 12.45
C ARG A 433 21.19 8.72 11.09
N GLY A 434 20.87 9.67 10.21
CA GLY A 434 20.28 9.39 8.90
C GLY A 434 21.14 8.51 7.97
N GLY A 435 22.44 8.35 8.29
CA GLY A 435 23.33 7.40 7.63
C GLY A 435 22.79 5.96 7.62
N GLU A 436 22.07 5.52 8.66
CA GLU A 436 21.48 4.17 8.71
C GLU A 436 20.40 3.95 7.63
N PHE A 437 19.62 5.00 7.30
CA PHE A 437 18.64 4.94 6.22
C PHE A 437 19.33 4.92 4.85
N MET A 438 20.43 5.63 4.70
CA MET A 438 21.25 5.62 3.49
C MET A 438 21.99 4.29 3.30
N ASP A 439 22.45 3.67 4.37
CA ASP A 439 23.00 2.33 4.36
C ASP A 439 21.97 1.31 3.88
N TRP A 440 20.74 1.37 4.41
CA TRP A 440 19.66 0.54 3.88
C TRP A 440 19.41 0.83 2.40
N LEU A 441 19.31 2.11 2.02
CA LEU A 441 19.02 2.54 0.66
C LEU A 441 20.07 2.05 -0.35
N TYR A 442 21.35 2.08 -0.02
CA TYR A 442 22.43 1.68 -0.93
C TYR A 442 22.81 0.20 -0.85
N HIS A 443 22.80 -0.37 0.36
CA HIS A 443 23.44 -1.65 0.64
C HIS A 443 22.47 -2.78 0.97
N ALA A 444 21.33 -2.49 1.59
CA ALA A 444 20.36 -3.53 1.91
C ALA A 444 19.67 -4.04 0.63
N PRO A 445 19.27 -5.32 0.57
CA PRO A 445 18.56 -5.89 -0.58
C PRO A 445 17.25 -5.17 -0.94
N GLY A 446 16.60 -4.53 0.04
CA GLY A 446 15.37 -3.74 -0.16
C GLY A 446 15.61 -2.35 -0.75
N GLY A 447 16.79 -1.75 -0.54
CA GLY A 447 17.15 -0.44 -1.06
C GLY A 447 17.95 -0.53 -2.37
N LYS A 448 19.10 -1.21 -2.31
CA LYS A 448 19.97 -1.63 -3.41
C LYS A 448 20.35 -0.57 -4.46
N MET A 449 20.32 0.70 -4.09
CA MET A 449 20.60 1.82 -4.99
C MET A 449 21.99 1.76 -5.64
N ARG A 450 22.99 1.16 -4.96
CA ARG A 450 24.36 1.01 -5.46
C ARG A 450 24.47 0.31 -6.83
N TYR A 451 23.55 -0.61 -7.11
CA TYR A 451 23.56 -1.40 -8.35
C TYR A 451 22.19 -1.42 -9.03
N PHE A 452 21.30 -0.49 -8.67
CA PHE A 452 19.92 -0.47 -9.13
C PHE A 452 19.84 -0.38 -10.65
N THR A 453 20.50 0.60 -11.27
CA THR A 453 20.43 0.81 -12.73
C THR A 453 20.97 -0.35 -13.55
N VAL A 454 21.89 -1.15 -13.01
CA VAL A 454 22.51 -2.28 -13.73
C VAL A 454 21.80 -3.62 -13.51
N ASN A 455 21.09 -3.78 -12.39
CA ASN A 455 20.42 -5.04 -12.03
C ASN A 455 18.89 -4.99 -12.16
N ASN A 456 18.29 -3.80 -12.11
CA ASN A 456 16.85 -3.58 -12.18
C ASN A 456 16.37 -3.09 -13.56
N TYR A 457 17.28 -2.86 -14.51
CA TYR A 457 16.92 -2.53 -15.88
C TYR A 457 17.69 -3.44 -16.83
N PHE A 458 17.10 -3.73 -17.98
CA PHE A 458 17.79 -4.39 -19.06
C PHE A 458 18.85 -3.46 -19.66
N ARG A 459 19.77 -4.03 -20.45
CA ARG A 459 20.93 -3.32 -21.02
C ARG A 459 20.57 -2.12 -21.92
N ASP A 460 19.36 -2.11 -22.43
CA ASP A 460 18.76 -1.07 -23.27
C ASP A 460 17.95 -0.05 -22.46
N GLY A 461 17.89 -0.20 -21.14
CA GLY A 461 17.22 0.69 -20.21
C GLY A 461 15.77 0.33 -19.90
N ALA A 462 15.23 -0.73 -20.51
CA ALA A 462 13.88 -1.15 -20.21
C ALA A 462 13.78 -1.64 -18.75
N PRO A 463 12.74 -1.23 -17.99
CA PRO A 463 12.44 -1.89 -16.73
C PRO A 463 11.97 -3.33 -16.96
N TYR A 464 11.93 -4.14 -15.90
CA TYR A 464 11.66 -5.58 -16.00
C TYR A 464 10.18 -5.97 -16.05
N GLU A 465 9.27 -5.01 -16.26
CA GLU A 465 7.82 -5.21 -16.21
C GLU A 465 7.15 -4.84 -17.54
N SER A 466 5.81 -4.89 -17.59
CA SER A 466 5.01 -4.52 -18.76
C SER A 466 5.20 -3.05 -19.18
N THR A 467 5.12 -2.83 -20.50
CA THR A 467 5.19 -1.48 -21.09
C THR A 467 3.94 -0.68 -20.73
N GLY A 468 4.08 0.64 -20.67
CA GLY A 468 3.00 1.52 -20.22
C GLY A 468 2.98 1.62 -18.70
N HIS A 469 1.93 1.15 -18.05
CA HIS A 469 1.64 1.44 -16.65
C HIS A 469 2.79 1.03 -15.70
N TYR A 470 3.23 -0.23 -15.76
CA TYR A 470 4.21 -0.74 -14.81
C TYR A 470 5.61 -0.20 -15.06
N ASN A 471 6.09 -0.21 -16.30
CA ASN A 471 7.36 0.45 -16.65
C ASN A 471 7.36 1.96 -16.30
N SER A 472 6.20 2.63 -16.34
CA SER A 472 6.08 4.02 -15.86
C SER A 472 6.49 4.16 -14.40
N VAL A 473 6.15 3.19 -13.54
CA VAL A 473 6.50 3.24 -12.12
C VAL A 473 8.01 3.32 -11.93
N HIS A 474 8.76 2.53 -12.70
CA HIS A 474 10.23 2.50 -12.66
C HIS A 474 10.85 3.79 -13.16
N VAL A 475 10.42 4.26 -14.33
CA VAL A 475 11.02 5.41 -15.01
C VAL A 475 10.68 6.72 -14.29
N THR A 476 9.43 6.89 -13.87
CA THR A 476 8.99 8.10 -13.14
C THR A 476 9.48 8.12 -11.70
N GLY A 477 9.80 6.95 -11.12
CA GLY A 477 10.25 6.84 -9.74
C GLY A 477 11.75 7.08 -9.54
N ILE A 478 12.60 6.76 -10.51
CA ILE A 478 14.05 6.74 -10.29
C ILE A 478 14.67 8.14 -10.19
N GLY A 479 14.22 9.11 -10.99
CA GLY A 479 14.68 10.51 -10.93
C GLY A 479 14.47 11.12 -9.54
N PRO A 480 13.24 11.09 -8.99
CA PRO A 480 12.96 11.60 -7.65
C PRO A 480 13.76 10.92 -6.52
N VAL A 481 14.14 9.65 -6.66
CA VAL A 481 15.02 8.98 -5.69
C VAL A 481 16.43 9.56 -5.74
N VAL A 482 16.97 9.76 -6.95
CA VAL A 482 18.29 10.39 -7.16
C VAL A 482 18.29 11.81 -6.61
N GLU A 483 17.30 12.63 -6.99
CA GLU A 483 17.14 14.00 -6.48
C GLU A 483 17.03 14.01 -4.95
N GLY A 484 16.27 13.08 -4.37
CA GLY A 484 16.14 12.94 -2.93
C GLY A 484 17.47 12.63 -2.22
N ILE A 485 18.30 11.78 -2.81
CA ILE A 485 19.65 11.47 -2.28
C ILE A 485 20.55 12.71 -2.32
N GLU A 486 20.55 13.45 -3.43
CA GLU A 486 21.37 14.67 -3.56
C GLU A 486 20.90 15.77 -2.59
N LEU A 487 19.59 15.88 -2.37
CA LEU A 487 19.03 16.83 -1.40
C LEU A 487 19.35 16.44 0.05
N LEU A 488 19.36 15.14 0.39
CA LEU A 488 19.90 14.67 1.69
C LEU A 488 21.36 15.07 1.84
N ARG A 489 22.17 14.82 0.81
CA ARG A 489 23.59 15.19 0.80
C ARG A 489 23.80 16.69 1.00
N ALA A 490 22.99 17.53 0.35
CA ALA A 490 23.04 18.97 0.54
C ALA A 490 22.70 19.39 1.98
N LEU A 491 21.77 18.69 2.63
CA LEU A 491 21.41 18.96 4.04
C LEU A 491 22.51 18.54 5.02
N ARG A 492 23.20 17.42 4.78
CA ARG A 492 24.25 16.87 5.66
C ARG A 492 25.38 16.20 4.86
N PRO A 493 26.32 16.96 4.28
CA PRO A 493 27.35 16.42 3.38
C PRO A 493 28.28 15.41 4.06
N GLU A 494 28.61 15.64 5.32
CA GLU A 494 29.47 14.75 6.12
C GLU A 494 28.81 13.39 6.42
N THR A 495 27.48 13.35 6.53
CA THR A 495 26.72 12.11 6.76
C THR A 495 26.59 11.29 5.48
N TYR A 496 26.60 11.93 4.31
CA TYR A 496 26.28 11.30 3.02
C TYR A 496 27.39 11.49 1.95
N PRO A 497 28.64 11.11 2.24
CA PRO A 497 29.76 11.35 1.32
C PRO A 497 29.63 10.55 0.02
N HIS A 498 30.05 11.15 -1.10
CA HIS A 498 30.03 10.53 -2.43
C HIS A 498 30.81 9.21 -2.50
N ASP A 499 31.92 9.09 -1.77
CA ASP A 499 32.76 7.89 -1.78
C ASP A 499 32.02 6.67 -1.20
N THR A 500 31.11 6.90 -0.27
CA THR A 500 30.27 5.84 0.33
C THR A 500 28.97 5.64 -0.42
N TYR A 501 28.35 6.73 -0.90
CA TYR A 501 27.07 6.72 -1.61
C TYR A 501 27.23 7.32 -3.02
N PRO A 502 27.90 6.61 -3.96
CA PRO A 502 28.23 7.17 -5.26
C PRO A 502 26.99 7.42 -6.11
N SER A 503 26.98 8.53 -6.84
CA SER A 503 25.98 8.76 -7.88
C SER A 503 26.20 7.82 -9.07
N PHE A 504 25.11 7.34 -9.66
CA PHE A 504 25.10 6.49 -10.85
C PHE A 504 24.53 7.20 -12.08
N THR A 505 24.25 8.51 -11.99
CA THR A 505 23.61 9.28 -13.07
C THR A 505 24.49 9.44 -14.30
N GLY A 506 25.81 9.48 -14.13
CA GLY A 506 26.78 9.52 -15.23
C GLY A 506 26.92 8.20 -16.01
N SER A 507 26.21 7.13 -15.61
CA SER A 507 26.31 5.84 -16.28
C SER A 507 25.47 5.79 -17.57
N ARG A 508 25.97 5.06 -18.58
CA ARG A 508 25.21 4.74 -19.79
C ARG A 508 23.90 4.00 -19.46
N ALA A 509 23.92 3.14 -18.44
CA ALA A 509 22.75 2.39 -17.99
C ALA A 509 21.64 3.35 -17.55
N TYR A 510 21.97 4.38 -16.78
CA TYR A 510 20.99 5.37 -16.33
C TYR A 510 20.38 6.16 -17.50
N ARG A 511 21.22 6.65 -18.42
CA ARG A 511 20.74 7.32 -19.64
C ARG A 511 19.80 6.43 -20.46
N SER A 512 20.13 5.14 -20.54
CA SER A 512 19.40 4.19 -21.38
C SER A 512 17.95 4.04 -20.93
N ILE A 513 17.64 4.26 -19.64
CA ILE A 513 16.26 4.25 -19.10
C ILE A 513 15.38 5.25 -19.85
N TYR A 514 15.89 6.47 -20.04
CA TYR A 514 15.18 7.55 -20.73
C TYR A 514 15.24 7.39 -22.26
N ASP A 515 16.30 6.77 -22.79
CA ASP A 515 16.35 6.44 -24.21
C ASP A 515 15.28 5.39 -24.58
N PHE A 516 15.11 4.35 -23.76
CA PHE A 516 14.16 3.25 -24.01
C PHE A 516 12.74 3.75 -24.24
N VAL A 517 12.25 4.63 -23.35
CA VAL A 517 10.89 5.17 -23.39
C VAL A 517 10.59 6.06 -24.59
N MET A 518 11.62 6.65 -25.19
CA MET A 518 11.49 7.39 -26.44
C MET A 518 11.62 6.45 -27.64
N ASN A 519 12.59 5.54 -27.62
CA ASN A 519 12.88 4.63 -28.74
C ASN A 519 11.74 3.66 -29.05
N THR A 520 10.87 3.39 -28.07
CA THR A 520 9.76 2.42 -28.18
C THR A 520 8.42 3.06 -28.53
N VAL A 521 8.39 4.37 -28.80
CA VAL A 521 7.24 5.03 -29.42
C VAL A 521 7.13 4.61 -30.88
N ASN A 522 5.96 4.15 -31.28
CA ASN A 522 5.61 3.79 -32.65
C ASN A 522 4.65 4.83 -33.24
N ILE A 523 4.87 5.13 -34.53
CA ILE A 523 3.99 5.98 -35.35
C ILE A 523 3.62 7.34 -34.72
N ASP A 524 4.51 7.85 -33.86
CA ASP A 524 4.38 9.09 -33.07
C ASP A 524 3.16 9.14 -32.12
N ARG A 525 2.51 8.01 -31.83
CA ARG A 525 1.20 8.00 -31.13
C ARG A 525 1.03 6.86 -30.13
N VAL A 526 1.51 5.67 -30.47
CA VAL A 526 1.33 4.47 -29.65
C VAL A 526 2.69 3.86 -29.32
N TYR A 527 2.68 2.74 -28.62
CA TYR A 527 3.87 1.96 -28.28
C TYR A 527 3.46 0.50 -28.20
N CYS A 528 4.42 -0.42 -28.16
CA CYS A 528 4.14 -1.84 -28.07
C CYS A 528 3.52 -2.14 -26.70
N ARG A 529 2.19 -2.28 -26.61
CA ARG A 529 1.48 -2.67 -25.38
C ARG A 529 1.76 -4.14 -25.07
N LEU A 530 2.43 -4.40 -23.95
CA LEU A 530 2.89 -5.72 -23.53
C LEU A 530 2.53 -6.00 -22.07
N GLY A 531 2.07 -7.21 -21.77
CA GLY A 531 1.68 -7.66 -20.43
C GLY A 531 0.47 -6.93 -19.86
N ASP A 532 0.45 -6.76 -18.53
CA ASP A 532 -0.60 -6.04 -17.81
C ASP A 532 -0.53 -4.55 -18.16
N THR A 533 -1.38 -4.09 -19.07
CA THR A 533 -1.36 -2.71 -19.55
C THR A 533 -2.71 -2.28 -20.12
N GLY A 534 -2.99 -0.98 -20.02
CA GLY A 534 -4.16 -0.34 -20.62
C GLY A 534 -5.50 -0.95 -20.22
N ASP A 535 -6.43 -0.93 -21.16
CA ASP A 535 -7.74 -1.59 -21.11
C ASP A 535 -7.85 -2.48 -22.37
N HIS A 536 -8.93 -3.24 -22.48
CA HIS A 536 -9.21 -4.10 -23.62
C HIS A 536 -9.07 -3.35 -24.96
N PRO A 537 -8.60 -4.02 -26.03
CA PRO A 537 -8.35 -3.37 -27.32
C PRO A 537 -9.58 -2.67 -27.91
N GLU A 538 -9.41 -1.41 -28.31
CA GLU A 538 -10.39 -0.62 -29.03
C GLU A 538 -9.66 0.21 -30.10
N PHE A 539 -10.19 0.22 -31.33
CA PHE A 539 -9.64 1.08 -32.38
C PHE A 539 -10.02 2.54 -32.11
N ARG A 540 -9.00 3.38 -31.97
CA ARG A 540 -9.16 4.84 -31.91
C ARG A 540 -7.89 5.52 -32.39
N VAL A 541 -8.02 6.70 -32.99
CA VAL A 541 -6.84 7.49 -33.34
C VAL A 541 -6.28 8.11 -32.06
N ASP A 542 -5.17 7.57 -31.56
CA ASP A 542 -4.53 8.06 -30.34
C ASP A 542 -3.82 9.40 -30.56
N PRO A 543 -3.72 10.29 -29.56
CA PRO A 543 -2.99 11.55 -29.67
C PRO A 543 -1.49 11.32 -29.92
N ARG A 544 -0.79 12.35 -30.38
CA ARG A 544 0.67 12.27 -30.55
C ARG A 544 1.36 12.15 -29.19
N ILE A 545 2.46 11.40 -29.15
CA ILE A 545 3.33 11.26 -27.99
C ILE A 545 4.80 11.29 -28.43
N THR A 546 5.69 11.72 -27.54
CA THR A 546 7.15 11.75 -27.76
C THR A 546 7.90 10.78 -26.85
N TRP A 547 7.21 10.18 -25.89
CA TRP A 547 7.66 9.11 -25.01
C TRP A 547 6.48 8.22 -24.62
N ASN A 548 6.75 6.98 -24.21
CA ASN A 548 5.80 6.16 -23.45
C ASN A 548 6.35 5.91 -22.04
N SER A 549 5.60 5.27 -21.15
CA SER A 549 6.10 4.83 -19.83
C SER A 549 6.90 5.88 -19.02
N ALA A 550 6.64 7.17 -19.20
CA ALA A 550 7.40 8.28 -18.61
C ALA A 550 6.50 9.52 -18.46
N SER A 551 6.97 10.51 -17.71
CA SER A 551 6.30 11.80 -17.53
C SER A 551 7.16 12.95 -18.06
N ALA A 552 6.57 14.11 -18.32
CA ALA A 552 7.32 15.31 -18.68
C ALA A 552 8.46 15.60 -17.68
N ARG A 553 8.18 15.51 -16.37
CA ARG A 553 9.21 15.67 -15.33
C ARG A 553 10.35 14.65 -15.44
N SER A 554 10.06 13.43 -15.89
CA SER A 554 11.11 12.42 -16.12
C SER A 554 12.07 12.83 -17.24
N LEU A 555 11.56 13.45 -18.30
CA LEU A 555 12.36 13.93 -19.43
C LEU A 555 13.07 15.25 -19.14
N GLU A 556 12.46 16.13 -18.35
CA GLU A 556 13.12 17.32 -17.78
C GLU A 556 14.32 16.92 -16.93
N HIS A 557 14.14 15.96 -16.01
CA HIS A 557 15.22 15.39 -15.22
C HIS A 557 16.35 14.79 -16.09
N ALA A 558 15.98 14.04 -17.14
CA ALA A 558 16.96 13.51 -18.07
C ALA A 558 17.73 14.64 -18.79
N TYR A 559 17.06 15.71 -19.18
CA TYR A 559 17.71 16.85 -19.81
C TYR A 559 18.64 17.60 -18.85
N GLU A 560 18.24 17.82 -17.60
CA GLU A 560 19.09 18.43 -16.56
C GLU A 560 20.42 17.68 -16.35
N ILE A 561 20.40 16.35 -16.47
CA ILE A 561 21.60 15.53 -16.26
C ILE A 561 22.45 15.41 -17.51
N PHE A 562 21.82 15.23 -18.68
CA PHE A 562 22.53 14.85 -19.90
C PHE A 562 22.69 15.99 -20.92
N GLU A 563 21.88 17.05 -20.79
CA GLU A 563 21.79 18.19 -21.72
C GLU A 563 21.76 17.77 -23.20
N HIS A 564 21.15 16.61 -23.48
CA HIS A 564 21.20 16.00 -24.80
C HIS A 564 20.00 16.47 -25.65
N PRO A 565 20.21 16.90 -26.92
CA PRO A 565 19.17 17.52 -27.73
C PRO A 565 17.99 16.58 -28.02
N LYS A 566 18.19 15.26 -27.98
CA LYS A 566 17.10 14.26 -28.01
C LYS A 566 16.05 14.48 -26.91
N PHE A 567 16.44 14.72 -25.66
CA PHE A 567 15.48 14.93 -24.56
C PHE A 567 14.78 16.27 -24.69
N ALA A 568 15.50 17.31 -25.14
CA ALA A 568 14.89 18.59 -25.50
C ALA A 568 13.86 18.43 -26.61
N TRP A 569 14.16 17.64 -27.65
CA TRP A 569 13.23 17.32 -28.74
C TRP A 569 11.96 16.67 -28.22
N ALA A 570 12.08 15.73 -27.28
CA ALA A 570 10.93 15.07 -26.67
C ALA A 570 9.99 16.08 -25.98
N LEU A 571 10.56 16.97 -25.16
CA LEU A 571 9.83 18.00 -24.42
C LEU A 571 9.20 19.04 -25.35
N ALA A 572 9.97 19.60 -26.29
CA ALA A 572 9.50 20.63 -27.21
C ALA A 572 8.31 20.15 -28.08
N ASN A 573 8.32 18.87 -28.47
CA ASN A 573 7.29 18.25 -29.31
C ASN A 573 6.18 17.55 -28.51
N ALA A 574 6.25 17.53 -27.18
CA ALA A 574 5.21 16.93 -26.35
C ALA A 574 3.94 17.80 -26.33
N PRO A 575 2.75 17.26 -26.65
CA PRO A 575 1.53 18.04 -26.67
C PRO A 575 1.22 18.69 -25.32
N GLY A 576 1.07 20.01 -25.33
CA GLY A 576 0.70 20.78 -24.14
C GLY A 576 1.78 20.89 -23.07
N TRP A 577 3.03 20.48 -23.34
CA TRP A 577 4.10 20.60 -22.35
C TRP A 577 4.44 22.07 -22.05
N SER A 578 4.69 22.36 -20.78
CA SER A 578 5.32 23.57 -20.29
C SER A 578 6.34 23.20 -19.23
N PRO A 579 7.47 23.92 -19.13
CA PRO A 579 8.43 23.76 -18.05
C PRO A 579 7.77 23.64 -16.68
N SER A 580 8.15 22.61 -15.91
CA SER A 580 7.80 22.54 -14.48
C SER A 580 8.43 23.73 -13.74
N SER A 581 7.85 24.13 -12.59
CA SER A 581 8.34 25.26 -11.80
C SER A 581 9.78 25.11 -11.32
N GLU A 582 10.22 23.87 -11.10
CA GLU A 582 11.58 23.54 -10.63
C GLU A 582 12.56 23.28 -11.79
N PHE A 583 12.08 23.28 -13.03
CA PHE A 583 12.91 23.05 -14.21
C PHE A 583 13.72 24.32 -14.54
N PRO A 584 15.06 24.26 -14.60
CA PRO A 584 15.88 25.47 -14.69
C PRO A 584 15.95 26.08 -16.11
N TYR A 585 15.34 25.44 -17.12
CA TYR A 585 15.35 25.91 -18.51
C TYR A 585 13.98 26.42 -18.96
N SER A 586 13.97 27.50 -19.73
CA SER A 586 12.76 28.02 -20.37
C SER A 586 12.33 27.15 -21.56
N ARG A 587 11.08 27.32 -21.99
CA ARG A 587 10.57 26.63 -23.19
C ARG A 587 11.41 26.98 -24.43
N GLU A 588 11.81 28.24 -24.59
CA GLU A 588 12.61 28.71 -25.72
C GLU A 588 14.02 28.08 -25.72
N GLN A 589 14.63 27.91 -24.55
CA GLN A 589 15.92 27.23 -24.43
C GLN A 589 15.82 25.76 -24.85
N ILE A 590 14.74 25.08 -24.45
CA ILE A 590 14.48 23.70 -24.86
C ILE A 590 14.17 23.60 -26.36
N GLU A 591 13.39 24.51 -26.93
CA GLU A 591 13.12 24.53 -28.37
C GLU A 591 14.40 24.77 -29.19
N ALA A 592 15.30 25.63 -28.73
CA ALA A 592 16.59 25.85 -29.36
C ALA A 592 17.47 24.59 -29.35
N ALA A 593 17.58 23.91 -28.20
CA ALA A 593 18.32 22.66 -28.09
C ALA A 593 17.66 21.52 -28.90
N ALA A 594 16.32 21.48 -28.94
CA ALA A 594 15.57 20.49 -29.72
C ALA A 594 15.86 20.57 -31.22
N ALA A 595 16.09 21.78 -31.75
CA ALA A 595 16.36 22.00 -33.18
C ALA A 595 17.68 21.36 -33.67
N GLU A 596 18.56 20.95 -32.76
CA GLU A 596 19.79 20.22 -33.09
C GLU A 596 19.56 18.71 -33.31
N TRP A 597 18.33 18.22 -33.08
CA TRP A 597 17.96 16.82 -33.22
C TRP A 597 16.98 16.61 -34.39
N PRO A 598 17.19 15.60 -35.26
CA PRO A 598 16.34 15.44 -36.46
C PRO A 598 14.95 14.92 -36.11
N ASP A 599 13.89 15.48 -36.72
CA ASP A 599 12.49 15.11 -36.44
C ASP A 599 12.13 13.67 -36.81
N ASP A 600 12.86 13.06 -37.73
CA ASP A 600 12.67 11.69 -38.20
C ASP A 600 13.57 10.66 -37.46
N TRP A 601 14.24 11.06 -36.38
CA TRP A 601 15.21 10.21 -35.66
C TRP A 601 14.63 8.86 -35.21
N ASN A 602 13.33 8.79 -34.93
CA ASN A 602 12.64 7.60 -34.44
C ASN A 602 11.88 6.82 -35.54
N ASP A 603 11.96 7.27 -36.80
CA ASP A 603 11.27 6.61 -37.94
C ASP A 603 11.96 5.32 -38.38
N ALA A 604 13.25 5.17 -38.05
CA ALA A 604 14.01 3.97 -38.34
C ALA A 604 13.52 2.76 -37.52
N SER A 605 13.70 1.57 -38.10
CA SER A 605 13.46 0.32 -37.37
C SER A 605 14.40 0.21 -36.17
N CYS A 606 13.90 -0.37 -35.08
CA CYS A 606 14.56 -0.36 -33.78
C CYS A 606 14.56 -1.74 -33.13
N LEU A 607 15.65 -2.09 -32.45
CA LEU A 607 15.81 -3.32 -31.69
C LEU A 607 16.19 -2.99 -30.24
N GLN A 608 15.30 -3.34 -29.31
CA GLN A 608 15.54 -3.28 -27.87
C GLN A 608 15.85 -4.70 -27.38
N ASP A 609 17.09 -5.16 -27.62
CA ASP A 609 17.46 -6.56 -27.41
C ASP A 609 17.60 -6.96 -25.94
N GLY A 610 17.78 -5.99 -25.04
CA GLY A 610 17.74 -6.27 -23.60
C GLY A 610 16.35 -6.73 -23.16
N TYR A 611 15.33 -5.94 -23.52
CA TYR A 611 13.92 -6.27 -23.26
C TYR A 611 13.40 -7.39 -24.17
N GLY A 612 13.98 -7.50 -25.37
CA GLY A 612 13.63 -8.44 -26.43
C GLY A 612 12.46 -7.98 -27.27
N LEU A 613 12.49 -6.72 -27.74
CA LEU A 613 11.48 -6.13 -28.59
C LEU A 613 12.08 -5.70 -29.94
N ALA A 614 11.53 -6.20 -31.04
CA ALA A 614 11.89 -5.81 -32.40
C ALA A 614 10.77 -4.99 -33.02
N MET A 615 11.10 -3.87 -33.66
CA MET A 615 10.14 -2.98 -34.32
C MET A 615 10.62 -2.65 -35.73
N VAL A 616 9.84 -3.03 -36.74
CA VAL A 616 10.07 -2.69 -38.14
C VAL A 616 9.11 -1.56 -38.53
N ARG A 617 9.68 -0.39 -38.83
CA ARG A 617 8.93 0.84 -39.10
C ARG A 617 9.04 1.25 -40.56
N SER A 618 7.95 1.80 -41.11
CA SER A 618 7.95 2.39 -42.45
C SER A 618 6.86 3.44 -42.60
N GLY A 619 6.91 4.19 -43.70
CA GLY A 619 5.96 5.25 -44.00
C GLY A 619 6.36 6.59 -43.42
N GLN A 620 5.52 7.59 -43.66
CA GLN A 620 5.74 9.00 -43.32
C GLN A 620 4.40 9.66 -42.96
N GLY A 621 4.44 10.65 -42.06
CA GLY A 621 3.24 11.37 -41.60
C GLY A 621 2.12 10.42 -41.13
N SER A 622 0.90 10.61 -41.63
CA SER A 622 -0.26 9.77 -41.29
C SER A 622 -0.18 8.34 -41.83
N ASN A 623 0.76 8.04 -42.73
CA ASN A 623 0.99 6.72 -43.30
C ASN A 623 2.07 5.93 -42.55
N LYS A 624 2.57 6.43 -41.40
CA LYS A 624 3.49 5.65 -40.56
C LYS A 624 2.83 4.34 -40.10
N ARG A 625 3.62 3.28 -40.07
CA ARG A 625 3.22 1.94 -39.60
C ARG A 625 4.40 1.21 -38.97
N ALA A 626 4.13 0.38 -37.97
CA ALA A 626 5.12 -0.43 -37.29
C ALA A 626 4.60 -1.86 -37.11
N LEU A 627 5.34 -2.85 -37.62
CA LEU A 627 5.17 -4.25 -37.24
C LEU A 627 6.19 -4.54 -36.15
N TRP A 628 5.75 -5.09 -35.03
CA TRP A 628 6.62 -5.36 -33.90
C TRP A 628 6.43 -6.76 -33.34
N MET A 629 7.44 -7.27 -32.66
CA MET A 629 7.44 -8.60 -32.05
C MET A 629 8.18 -8.59 -30.71
N MET A 630 7.54 -9.14 -29.69
CA MET A 630 8.16 -9.44 -28.40
C MET A 630 8.78 -10.84 -28.44
N TYR A 631 10.10 -10.92 -28.45
CA TYR A 631 10.86 -12.18 -28.40
C TYR A 631 11.64 -12.37 -27.09
N GLY A 632 11.63 -11.35 -26.22
CA GLY A 632 12.18 -11.44 -24.87
C GLY A 632 11.16 -11.92 -23.86
N ARG A 633 11.48 -11.70 -22.59
CA ARG A 633 10.59 -12.02 -21.47
C ARG A 633 10.83 -11.07 -20.31
N ALA A 634 9.85 -10.20 -20.05
CA ALA A 634 9.78 -9.42 -18.82
C ALA A 634 9.56 -10.35 -17.60
N ARG A 635 9.92 -9.89 -16.40
CA ARG A 635 9.87 -10.70 -15.17
C ARG A 635 8.62 -10.48 -14.34
N GLY A 636 8.04 -9.28 -14.37
CA GLY A 636 6.84 -8.92 -13.61
C GLY A 636 5.73 -8.43 -14.54
N HIS A 637 4.47 -8.60 -14.12
CA HIS A 637 3.29 -8.09 -14.83
C HIS A 637 3.25 -8.46 -16.33
N ALA A 638 3.75 -9.65 -16.64
CA ALA A 638 3.90 -10.17 -18.00
C ALA A 638 2.81 -11.21 -18.30
N HIS A 639 2.50 -11.39 -19.57
CA HIS A 639 1.63 -12.47 -20.05
C HIS A 639 2.48 -13.61 -20.63
N ASP A 640 1.85 -14.71 -21.04
CA ASP A 640 2.50 -15.74 -21.85
C ASP A 640 2.56 -15.33 -23.33
N ASP A 641 3.29 -14.25 -23.59
CA ASP A 641 3.31 -13.47 -24.84
C ASP A 641 4.61 -13.62 -25.66
N MET A 642 5.33 -14.72 -25.45
CA MET A 642 6.57 -15.00 -26.18
C MET A 642 6.31 -15.21 -27.68
N LEU A 643 6.89 -14.36 -28.52
CA LEU A 643 6.65 -14.22 -29.96
C LEU A 643 5.29 -13.58 -30.32
N HIS A 644 4.67 -12.84 -29.39
CA HIS A 644 3.53 -11.98 -29.70
C HIS A 644 3.94 -10.96 -30.77
N MET A 645 3.09 -10.84 -31.80
CA MET A 645 3.23 -9.84 -32.86
C MET A 645 2.15 -8.78 -32.76
N GLY A 646 2.53 -7.52 -32.91
CA GLY A 646 1.57 -6.43 -33.04
C GLY A 646 1.82 -5.55 -34.26
N LEU A 647 0.79 -4.81 -34.64
CA LEU A 647 0.79 -3.94 -35.81
C LEU A 647 0.13 -2.61 -35.44
N ASP A 648 0.90 -1.54 -35.58
CA ASP A 648 0.44 -0.18 -35.35
C ASP A 648 0.35 0.53 -36.70
N ALA A 649 -0.82 1.06 -37.05
CA ALA A 649 -1.05 1.77 -38.31
C ALA A 649 -2.28 2.66 -38.22
N HIS A 650 -2.42 3.61 -39.14
CA HIS A 650 -3.58 4.52 -39.20
C HIS A 650 -3.83 5.28 -37.89
N GLY A 651 -2.77 5.54 -37.12
CA GLY A 651 -2.82 6.26 -35.86
C GLY A 651 -3.36 5.46 -34.67
N SER A 652 -3.46 4.13 -34.78
CA SER A 652 -3.94 3.22 -33.73
C SER A 652 -3.11 1.94 -33.71
N GLU A 653 -3.30 1.14 -32.67
CA GLU A 653 -2.99 -0.29 -32.67
C GLU A 653 -4.06 -1.04 -33.46
N ILE A 654 -3.63 -1.90 -34.39
CA ILE A 654 -4.49 -2.73 -35.27
C ILE A 654 -4.47 -4.18 -34.81
N LEU A 655 -3.27 -4.73 -34.58
CA LEU A 655 -3.08 -6.01 -33.89
C LEU A 655 -2.54 -5.70 -32.50
N ALA A 656 -3.44 -5.68 -31.52
CA ALA A 656 -3.14 -5.33 -30.14
C ALA A 656 -3.05 -6.58 -29.24
N GLN A 657 -2.34 -6.45 -28.13
CA GLN A 657 -2.44 -7.36 -26.99
C GLN A 657 -3.70 -7.05 -26.17
N LEU A 658 -4.28 -8.07 -25.54
CA LEU A 658 -5.48 -7.93 -24.72
C LEU A 658 -5.30 -6.94 -23.55
N GLY A 659 -4.10 -6.86 -22.98
CA GLY A 659 -3.85 -6.07 -21.79
C GLY A 659 -4.70 -6.58 -20.61
N TYR A 660 -5.23 -5.66 -19.81
CA TYR A 660 -6.16 -6.03 -18.73
C TYR A 660 -7.52 -6.50 -19.26
N PRO A 661 -8.03 -7.68 -18.84
CA PRO A 661 -9.36 -8.17 -19.21
C PRO A 661 -10.47 -7.45 -18.43
N ARG A 662 -11.73 -7.69 -18.80
CA ARG A 662 -12.88 -7.12 -18.06
C ARG A 662 -13.13 -7.78 -16.69
N ASN A 663 -12.63 -9.00 -16.48
CA ASN A 663 -12.65 -9.73 -15.21
C ASN A 663 -11.32 -10.48 -15.01
N TRP A 664 -10.87 -10.63 -13.76
CA TRP A 664 -9.69 -11.46 -13.49
C TRP A 664 -10.07 -12.93 -13.54
N SER A 665 -9.56 -13.60 -14.57
CA SER A 665 -9.60 -15.05 -14.72
C SER A 665 -8.28 -15.53 -15.31
N ALA A 666 -8.07 -16.85 -15.33
CA ALA A 666 -6.89 -17.46 -15.94
C ALA A 666 -6.69 -17.12 -17.44
N TRP A 667 -7.65 -16.45 -18.07
CA TRP A 667 -7.59 -16.01 -19.46
C TRP A 667 -6.61 -14.85 -19.69
N GLU A 668 -6.43 -13.94 -18.71
CA GLU A 668 -5.62 -12.71 -18.83
C GLU A 668 -4.22 -12.95 -19.40
N GLY A 669 -3.41 -13.71 -18.67
CA GLY A 669 -2.03 -13.99 -19.04
C GLY A 669 -1.88 -15.19 -19.97
N ASN A 670 -2.96 -15.74 -20.51
CA ASN A 670 -2.90 -16.98 -21.28
C ASN A 670 -2.32 -16.74 -22.68
N TRP A 671 -1.51 -17.67 -23.19
CA TRP A 671 -0.97 -17.58 -24.54
C TRP A 671 -2.05 -17.54 -25.65
N MET A 672 -3.26 -18.04 -25.38
CA MET A 672 -4.39 -18.01 -26.33
C MET A 672 -4.95 -16.60 -26.56
N THR A 673 -4.65 -15.62 -25.70
CA THR A 673 -5.07 -14.22 -25.88
C THR A 673 -4.08 -13.40 -26.70
N GLN A 674 -3.04 -14.04 -27.24
CA GLN A 674 -1.91 -13.39 -27.87
C GLN A 674 -1.86 -13.69 -29.38
N ASN A 675 -1.38 -12.71 -30.16
CA ASN A 675 -1.20 -12.84 -31.60
C ASN A 675 0.11 -13.59 -31.92
N GLN A 676 0.13 -14.89 -31.66
CA GLN A 676 1.35 -15.71 -31.78
C GLN A 676 1.05 -17.11 -32.33
N ALA A 677 2.07 -17.70 -32.95
CA ALA A 677 2.05 -19.11 -33.34
C ALA A 677 2.72 -19.95 -32.25
N ARG A 678 2.01 -20.96 -31.71
CA ARG A 678 2.60 -21.94 -30.79
C ARG A 678 2.58 -23.35 -31.38
N GLN A 679 3.68 -24.06 -31.18
CA GLN A 679 3.73 -25.50 -31.39
C GLN A 679 3.25 -26.21 -30.12
N ILE A 680 2.06 -26.80 -30.18
CA ILE A 680 1.55 -27.67 -29.11
C ILE A 680 2.07 -29.07 -29.40
N ARG A 681 2.76 -29.71 -28.44
CA ARG A 681 3.09 -31.13 -28.58
C ARG A 681 1.79 -31.91 -28.67
N PHE A 682 1.61 -32.66 -29.74
CA PHE A 682 0.54 -33.65 -29.84
C PHE A 682 0.73 -34.63 -28.68
N ILE A 683 -0.08 -34.52 -27.63
CA ILE A 683 -0.17 -35.57 -26.62
C ILE A 683 -0.96 -36.68 -27.30
N SER A 684 -0.30 -37.79 -27.63
CA SER A 684 -1.03 -38.99 -28.01
C SER A 684 -1.91 -39.36 -26.83
N MET A 685 -3.22 -39.11 -26.93
CA MET A 685 -4.21 -39.69 -26.02
C MET A 685 -4.21 -41.19 -26.28
N THR A 686 -3.34 -41.91 -25.58
CA THR A 686 -3.33 -43.38 -25.48
C THR A 686 -3.70 -43.79 -24.09
#